data_AF-A0A956ZJ17-F1
#
_entry.id   AF-A0A956ZJ17-F1
#
_cell.length_a   1.000
_cell.length_b   1.000
_cell.length_c   1.000
_cell.angle_alpha   90.00
_cell.angle_beta   90.00
_cell.angle_gamma   90.00
#
_symmetry.space_group_name_H-M   'P 1'
#
loop_
_entity.id
_entity.type
_entity.pdbx_description
1 polymer ?
#
loop_
_entity_poly.entity_id
_entity_poly.type
_entity_poly.pdbx_seq_one_letter_code
_entity_poly.pdbx_strand_id
1 'polypeptide(L)'
;MSFGALLVTGADGTQREIALDSTTALVGRSAANSIVLDEISIARRHARITVDSGRLFVEDLGSATGTFINEERVEPHVPSLVKPGDALRFGEVVAYFTDAIAAVEEPSSEGGAIVSPEFASTVRVLLTAPAAAIVPGGEPVTAMMAVTNTGHVVDEITFEIRGLAASWVHMSQASVVLLPGDTREVGFAIRIPREPEASAGVHEISVVATSQQTGREALAAGSIQVSDFEDTGVEIGPRRARKNFKVLLANRGNSPVAYQLAGSDEEEAFRYRFDETDISLVPGETREIKLRIKRPRRWVGHTHTAPFKVIATPQHRSGEAPQGEAQLQIRPVFGSANFSPATIMLVLLVVGIGAYFFWPRDDGIGPRSAEAAFDGVHLCDKSSEEQEAAATATEASDANQPGEPGFQGAVSGGPFYAQNDPQWADVEYARAKDPTFGPDWCGSTIAQCGCAMTSVATVLALYSLVEMPDGADLSPETLNAWFNGNARLTERGWVSQGYIYGDVIWTAANQLSAEMHAIDPKFPTIRFVRTGSGSEAEIRSELEAGRPIILEVPGHWIAAVGIEEETGRILINDPFYRDRTHLDTAYPDLVKSSVLFEPSDDLSAVVFTAPSDVRMRITDKQGRVVGTLNTGAAEDAESGAVIGIPGASYSSRQAWRDPTCIMSPPPEDAGTNQIILPGGADDYTLEIIDTAGKPASVAVHTYGQNGETGISTIETDKPAVAEVAIAEDGSGAKVTVQEGRRPTPEPEVTAQNQEEETPGSAAASVSPTASAPTPTPTPPPLETALQLPAEAGQERLETASNEGFFVGDTIVIDPGTAIEETN
;
A
#
# COMPACT_ATOMS: atom_id res chain seq x y z
N MET A 1 8.70 -24.54 18.95
CA MET A 1 7.49 -23.76 18.64
C MET A 1 7.10 -24.11 17.23
N SER A 2 5.86 -24.54 16.98
CA SER A 2 5.36 -24.77 15.62
C SER A 2 4.74 -23.46 15.15
N PHE A 3 5.13 -22.99 13.97
CA PHE A 3 4.62 -21.76 13.34
C PHE A 3 3.45 -22.06 12.40
N GLY A 4 2.70 -23.12 12.71
CA GLY A 4 1.64 -23.69 11.87
C GLY A 4 2.16 -24.86 11.01
N ALA A 5 1.32 -25.31 10.09
CA ALA A 5 1.64 -26.36 9.14
C ALA A 5 1.04 -26.09 7.75
N LEU A 6 1.73 -26.57 6.71
CA LEU A 6 1.20 -26.62 5.36
C LEU A 6 0.59 -28.00 5.09
N LEU A 7 -0.70 -28.03 4.78
CA LEU A 7 -1.38 -29.20 4.22
C LEU A 7 -1.18 -29.22 2.72
N VAL A 8 -0.18 -29.96 2.24
CA VAL A 8 0.19 -30.05 0.82
C VAL A 8 -0.55 -31.21 0.16
N THR A 9 -1.17 -30.98 -0.99
CA THR A 9 -1.79 -32.00 -1.83
C THR A 9 -0.88 -32.32 -3.01
N GLY A 10 -0.35 -33.54 -3.07
CA GLY A 10 0.48 -34.02 -4.18
C GLY A 10 -0.35 -34.30 -5.45
N ALA A 11 0.31 -34.46 -6.59
CA ALA A 11 -0.36 -34.71 -7.88
C ALA A 11 -1.15 -36.04 -7.92
N ASP A 12 -0.86 -36.96 -7.01
CA ASP A 12 -1.57 -38.24 -6.82
C ASP A 12 -2.79 -38.14 -5.88
N GLY A 13 -3.08 -36.95 -5.36
CA GLY A 13 -4.17 -36.67 -4.42
C GLY A 13 -3.84 -37.01 -2.96
N THR A 14 -2.59 -37.39 -2.65
CA THR A 14 -2.18 -37.61 -1.26
C THR A 14 -1.97 -36.27 -0.55
N GLN A 15 -2.52 -36.15 0.67
CA GLN A 15 -2.30 -35.00 1.54
C GLN A 15 -1.16 -35.27 2.52
N ARG A 16 -0.23 -34.33 2.63
CA ARG A 16 0.89 -34.38 3.55
C ARG A 16 0.97 -33.08 4.33
N GLU A 17 0.91 -33.21 5.64
CA GLU A 17 1.13 -32.10 6.55
C GLU A 17 2.64 -31.88 6.75
N ILE A 18 3.08 -30.64 6.56
CA ILE A 18 4.47 -30.21 6.73
C ILE A 18 4.49 -29.12 7.79
N ALA A 19 5.00 -29.44 8.97
CA ALA A 19 5.16 -28.49 10.06
C ALA A 19 6.14 -27.36 9.66
N LEU A 20 5.78 -26.13 10.00
CA LEU A 20 6.70 -24.99 9.91
C LEU A 20 7.45 -24.89 11.24
N ASP A 21 8.66 -25.44 11.28
CA ASP A 21 9.50 -25.46 12.48
C ASP A 21 10.34 -24.17 12.67
N SER A 22 10.27 -23.26 11.71
CA SER A 22 10.95 -21.95 11.71
C SER A 22 10.06 -20.85 11.13
N THR A 23 10.32 -19.60 11.52
CA THR A 23 9.65 -18.38 10.99
C THR A 23 9.92 -18.14 9.52
N THR A 24 10.88 -18.83 8.90
CA THR A 24 11.12 -18.79 7.46
C THR A 24 11.38 -20.19 6.95
N ALA A 25 10.75 -20.55 5.84
CA ALA A 25 10.91 -21.82 5.16
C ALA A 25 11.06 -21.61 3.65
N LEU A 26 12.06 -22.24 3.04
CA LEU A 26 12.20 -22.32 1.58
C LEU A 26 11.39 -23.50 1.07
N VAL A 27 10.61 -23.27 0.02
CA VAL A 27 9.85 -24.28 -0.73
C VAL A 27 10.54 -24.54 -2.06
N GLY A 28 10.72 -25.80 -2.43
CA GLY A 28 11.17 -26.16 -3.77
C GLY A 28 11.52 -27.64 -3.95
N ARG A 29 11.84 -28.03 -5.19
CA ARG A 29 12.12 -29.42 -5.56
C ARG A 29 13.48 -29.94 -5.07
N SER A 30 14.44 -29.04 -4.84
CA SER A 30 15.76 -29.44 -4.34
C SER A 30 15.67 -29.95 -2.91
N ALA A 31 16.42 -31.00 -2.59
CA ALA A 31 16.58 -31.49 -1.21
C ALA A 31 17.26 -30.48 -0.26
N ALA A 32 17.74 -29.34 -0.79
CA ALA A 32 18.33 -28.26 0.00
C ALA A 32 17.28 -27.27 0.58
N ASN A 33 16.00 -27.41 0.24
CA ASN A 33 14.93 -26.58 0.81
C ASN A 33 14.39 -27.19 2.10
N SER A 34 13.85 -26.36 2.99
CA SER A 34 13.20 -26.83 4.22
C SER A 34 11.86 -27.53 3.93
N ILE A 35 11.18 -27.13 2.85
CA ILE A 35 9.95 -27.77 2.36
C ILE A 35 10.24 -28.31 0.96
N VAL A 36 10.43 -29.63 0.89
CA VAL A 36 10.78 -30.33 -0.35
C VAL A 36 9.50 -30.83 -1.02
N LEU A 37 9.16 -30.22 -2.16
CA LEU A 37 8.06 -30.65 -3.02
C LEU A 37 8.65 -31.26 -4.30
N ASP A 38 8.78 -32.59 -4.34
CA ASP A 38 9.46 -33.32 -5.41
C ASP A 38 8.59 -33.48 -6.67
N GLU A 39 8.22 -32.36 -7.28
CA GLU A 39 7.33 -32.30 -8.44
C GLU A 39 7.96 -31.52 -9.59
N ILE A 40 7.73 -31.96 -10.82
CA ILE A 40 8.42 -31.36 -11.99
C ILE A 40 8.03 -29.90 -12.21
N SER A 41 6.81 -29.53 -11.82
CA SER A 41 6.27 -28.17 -11.84
C SER A 41 6.88 -27.27 -10.78
N ILE A 42 7.66 -27.79 -9.83
CA ILE A 42 8.30 -27.02 -8.77
C ILE A 42 9.75 -26.71 -9.14
N ALA A 43 10.12 -25.42 -9.13
CA ALA A 43 11.50 -24.99 -9.29
C ALA A 43 12.41 -25.51 -8.16
N ARG A 44 13.73 -25.59 -8.43
CA ARG A 44 14.71 -26.05 -7.43
C ARG A 44 14.69 -25.21 -6.15
N ARG A 45 14.44 -23.90 -6.28
CA ARG A 45 14.05 -22.98 -5.22
C ARG A 45 12.84 -22.23 -5.79
N HIS A 46 11.66 -22.47 -5.23
CA HIS A 46 10.40 -22.05 -5.81
C HIS A 46 9.85 -20.81 -5.11
N ALA A 47 9.67 -20.90 -3.80
CA ALA A 47 9.12 -19.82 -3.00
C ALA A 47 9.79 -19.77 -1.63
N ARG A 48 9.64 -18.64 -0.95
CA ARG A 48 9.93 -18.47 0.47
C ARG A 48 8.60 -18.25 1.18
N ILE A 49 8.43 -18.93 2.31
CA ILE A 49 7.34 -18.72 3.24
C ILE A 49 7.93 -18.09 4.48
N THR A 50 7.31 -17.02 4.97
CA THR A 50 7.72 -16.34 6.20
C THR A 50 6.50 -16.22 7.12
N VAL A 51 6.64 -16.65 8.36
CA VAL A 51 5.64 -16.42 9.41
C VAL A 51 6.15 -15.27 10.27
N ASP A 52 5.46 -14.13 10.21
CA ASP A 52 5.74 -12.95 11.04
C ASP A 52 4.49 -12.60 11.85
N SER A 53 4.62 -12.56 13.17
CA SER A 53 3.54 -12.16 14.09
C SER A 53 2.24 -12.95 13.89
N GLY A 54 2.34 -14.27 13.64
CA GLY A 54 1.20 -15.16 13.38
C GLY A 54 0.60 -15.08 11.97
N ARG A 55 1.14 -14.20 11.10
CA ARG A 55 0.72 -14.04 9.71
C ARG A 55 1.67 -14.75 8.78
N LEU A 56 1.13 -15.49 7.82
CA LEU A 56 1.91 -16.19 6.80
C LEU A 56 2.07 -15.31 5.55
N PHE A 57 3.30 -15.12 5.11
CA PHE A 57 3.64 -14.49 3.85
C PHE A 57 4.26 -15.53 2.91
N VAL A 58 3.98 -15.41 1.63
CA VAL A 58 4.63 -16.19 0.58
C VAL A 58 5.28 -15.25 -0.45
N GLU A 59 6.48 -15.57 -0.87
CA GLU A 59 7.26 -14.83 -1.87
C GLU A 59 7.71 -15.81 -2.94
N ASP A 60 7.33 -15.60 -4.20
CA ASP A 60 7.84 -16.40 -5.31
C ASP A 60 9.30 -16.02 -5.61
N LEU A 61 10.21 -17.00 -5.71
CA LEU A 61 11.64 -16.75 -5.90
C LEU A 61 12.05 -16.75 -7.38
N GLY A 62 11.16 -16.32 -8.28
CA GLY A 62 11.36 -16.36 -9.72
C GLY A 62 11.13 -17.75 -10.29
N SER A 63 10.11 -18.46 -9.79
CA SER A 63 9.78 -19.79 -10.26
C SER A 63 9.20 -19.72 -11.69
N ALA A 64 9.57 -20.70 -12.53
CA ALA A 64 9.12 -20.74 -13.93
C ALA A 64 7.62 -20.96 -14.09
N THR A 65 6.99 -21.58 -13.10
CA THR A 65 5.57 -21.96 -13.09
C THR A 65 4.72 -21.08 -12.18
N GLY A 66 5.35 -20.22 -11.36
CA GLY A 66 4.70 -19.25 -10.48
C GLY A 66 4.22 -19.83 -9.16
N THR A 67 4.11 -18.94 -8.17
CA THR A 67 3.38 -19.15 -6.92
C THR A 67 2.08 -18.36 -6.96
N PHE A 68 1.03 -18.86 -6.33
CA PHE A 68 -0.30 -18.25 -6.37
C PHE A 68 -0.97 -18.31 -5.00
N ILE A 69 -1.81 -17.32 -4.71
CA ILE A 69 -2.74 -17.28 -3.58
C ILE A 69 -4.14 -17.18 -4.18
N ASN A 70 -5.02 -18.16 -3.93
CA ASN A 70 -6.38 -18.20 -4.52
C ASN A 70 -6.40 -17.99 -6.04
N GLU A 71 -5.45 -18.60 -6.75
CA GLU A 71 -5.22 -18.48 -8.21
C GLU A 71 -4.68 -17.12 -8.69
N GLU A 72 -4.58 -16.12 -7.83
CA GLU A 72 -3.86 -14.88 -8.13
C GLU A 72 -2.36 -15.13 -8.06
N ARG A 73 -1.63 -14.79 -9.13
CA ARG A 73 -0.20 -15.02 -9.19
C ARG A 73 0.51 -14.05 -8.26
N VAL A 74 1.28 -14.60 -7.33
CA VAL A 74 2.20 -13.83 -6.49
C VAL A 74 3.28 -13.24 -7.38
N GLU A 75 3.46 -11.94 -7.28
CA GLU A 75 4.51 -11.25 -8.03
C GLU A 75 5.89 -11.76 -7.58
N PRO A 76 6.79 -12.14 -8.51
CA PRO A 76 8.11 -12.60 -8.15
C PRO A 76 8.85 -11.61 -7.25
N HIS A 77 9.42 -12.12 -6.15
CA HIS A 77 10.19 -11.38 -5.15
C HIS A 77 9.42 -10.36 -4.31
N VAL A 78 8.08 -10.35 -4.40
CA VAL A 78 7.22 -9.55 -3.52
C VAL A 78 6.56 -10.48 -2.50
N PRO A 79 6.74 -10.27 -1.18
CA PRO A 79 6.02 -11.03 -0.17
C PRO A 79 4.53 -10.67 -0.17
N SER A 80 3.68 -11.66 -0.43
CA SER A 80 2.22 -11.54 -0.41
C SER A 80 1.65 -12.21 0.85
N LEU A 81 0.76 -11.51 1.55
CA LEU A 81 0.08 -12.05 2.73
C LEU A 81 -0.89 -13.16 2.32
N VAL A 82 -0.80 -14.29 3.02
CA VAL A 82 -1.70 -15.45 2.89
C VAL A 82 -2.63 -15.44 4.09
N LYS A 83 -3.92 -15.23 3.83
CA LYS A 83 -4.94 -15.22 4.88
C LYS A 83 -5.31 -16.65 5.26
N PRO A 84 -5.79 -16.89 6.49
CA PRO A 84 -6.32 -18.20 6.88
C PRO A 84 -7.41 -18.67 5.90
N GLY A 85 -7.24 -19.89 5.36
CA GLY A 85 -8.14 -20.46 4.37
C GLY A 85 -7.75 -20.25 2.91
N ASP A 86 -6.77 -19.38 2.62
CA ASP A 86 -6.29 -19.16 1.25
C ASP A 86 -5.59 -20.42 0.71
N ALA A 87 -5.86 -20.72 -0.57
CA ALA A 87 -5.16 -21.77 -1.31
C ALA A 87 -3.81 -21.24 -1.81
N LEU A 88 -2.73 -21.76 -1.24
CA LEU A 88 -1.38 -21.52 -1.72
C LEU A 88 -1.07 -22.51 -2.83
N ARG A 89 -0.62 -22.07 -4.00
CA ARG A 89 -0.19 -22.98 -5.06
C ARG A 89 1.22 -22.67 -5.51
N PHE A 90 2.10 -23.66 -5.47
CA PHE A 90 3.46 -23.61 -6.02
C PHE A 90 3.45 -24.44 -7.30
N GLY A 91 3.59 -23.84 -8.48
CA GLY A 91 3.43 -24.56 -9.75
C GLY A 91 2.09 -25.31 -9.79
N GLU A 92 2.11 -26.64 -9.85
CA GLU A 92 0.89 -27.47 -9.85
C GLU A 92 0.51 -28.00 -8.46
N VAL A 93 1.29 -27.70 -7.42
CA VAL A 93 1.10 -28.24 -6.07
C VAL A 93 0.35 -27.24 -5.22
N VAL A 94 -0.82 -27.64 -4.72
CA VAL A 94 -1.65 -26.82 -3.82
C VAL A 94 -1.36 -27.18 -2.37
N ALA A 95 -1.25 -26.17 -1.53
CA ALA A 95 -1.07 -26.23 -0.10
C ALA A 95 -2.07 -25.30 0.60
N TYR A 96 -2.43 -25.63 1.82
CA TYR A 96 -3.21 -24.77 2.69
C TYR A 96 -2.46 -24.54 3.98
N PHE A 97 -2.42 -23.30 4.44
CA PHE A 97 -1.82 -22.99 5.72
C PHE A 97 -2.82 -23.21 6.85
N THR A 98 -2.36 -23.91 7.87
CA THR A 98 -3.05 -24.10 9.14
C THR A 98 -2.24 -23.40 10.21
N ASP A 99 -2.86 -22.43 10.88
CA ASP A 99 -2.21 -21.69 11.96
C ASP A 99 -1.90 -22.62 13.13
N ALA A 100 -0.84 -22.31 13.86
CA ALA A 100 -0.61 -22.92 15.16
C ALA A 100 -1.63 -22.34 16.14
N ILE A 101 -2.86 -22.85 16.11
CA ILE A 101 -3.84 -22.57 17.17
C ILE A 101 -3.11 -22.76 18.50
N ALA A 102 -3.11 -21.69 19.31
CA ALA A 102 -2.60 -21.68 20.66
C ALA A 102 -2.98 -22.98 21.35
N ALA A 103 -1.98 -23.86 21.51
CA ALA A 103 -2.10 -24.96 22.43
C ALA A 103 -2.43 -24.31 23.78
N VAL A 104 -3.67 -24.50 24.23
CA VAL A 104 -4.02 -24.29 25.63
C VAL A 104 -2.99 -25.05 26.43
N GLU A 105 -2.11 -24.30 27.08
CA GLU A 105 -1.21 -24.83 28.09
C GLU A 105 -2.06 -25.52 29.16
N GLU A 106 -1.87 -26.82 29.31
CA GLU A 106 -2.11 -27.50 30.58
C GLU A 106 -0.75 -28.07 31.05
N PRO A 107 -0.46 -27.92 32.35
CA PRO A 107 0.90 -27.90 32.86
C PRO A 107 1.52 -29.28 32.93
N SER A 108 2.85 -29.27 32.80
CA SER A 108 3.73 -30.37 33.18
C SER A 108 3.48 -30.84 34.62
N SER A 109 3.15 -32.13 34.79
CA SER A 109 3.55 -32.87 36.00
C SER A 109 3.78 -34.34 35.68
N GLU A 110 4.93 -34.86 36.08
CA GLU A 110 5.33 -36.25 35.89
C GLU A 110 4.51 -37.21 36.78
N GLY A 111 4.17 -38.37 36.21
CA GLY A 111 4.20 -39.66 36.92
C GLY A 111 2.87 -40.33 37.25
N GLY A 112 2.50 -41.35 36.45
CA GLY A 112 1.83 -42.56 36.98
C GLY A 112 0.42 -42.91 36.46
N ALA A 113 0.37 -43.63 35.33
CA ALA A 113 -0.50 -44.78 35.01
C ALA A 113 -2.03 -44.81 35.33
N ILE A 114 -2.80 -44.85 34.22
CA ILE A 114 -4.09 -45.52 33.92
C ILE A 114 -5.36 -44.97 34.61
N VAL A 115 -6.28 -44.34 33.84
CA VAL A 115 -7.58 -44.86 33.32
C VAL A 115 -8.24 -43.75 32.45
N SER A 116 -8.61 -44.01 31.20
CA SER A 116 -9.53 -43.14 30.41
C SER A 116 -10.97 -43.22 30.92
N PRO A 117 -11.73 -42.12 30.90
CA PRO A 117 -13.11 -42.18 30.45
C PRO A 117 -13.38 -41.23 29.28
N GLU A 118 -14.18 -41.74 28.34
CA GLU A 118 -14.68 -41.11 27.14
C GLU A 118 -15.38 -39.77 27.40
N PHE A 119 -14.98 -38.74 26.67
CA PHE A 119 -15.88 -37.64 26.31
C PHE A 119 -15.83 -37.44 24.79
N ALA A 120 -16.18 -38.49 24.05
CA ALA A 120 -16.48 -38.37 22.62
C ALA A 120 -17.89 -37.80 22.45
N SER A 121 -18.11 -36.91 21.48
CA SER A 121 -19.44 -36.46 21.09
C SER A 121 -20.35 -37.67 20.80
N THR A 122 -21.59 -37.65 21.28
CA THR A 122 -22.60 -38.72 21.04
C THR A 122 -23.21 -38.66 19.64
N VAL A 123 -22.90 -37.61 18.89
CA VAL A 123 -23.31 -37.40 17.50
C VAL A 123 -22.09 -36.96 16.71
N ARG A 124 -22.00 -37.44 15.47
CA ARG A 124 -21.09 -36.92 14.44
C ARG A 124 -21.91 -36.47 13.24
N VAL A 125 -21.49 -35.36 12.63
CA VAL A 125 -22.08 -34.86 11.40
C VAL A 125 -20.96 -34.57 10.41
N LEU A 126 -21.19 -34.91 9.14
CA LEU A 126 -20.34 -34.59 8.01
C LEU A 126 -21.22 -33.87 6.98
N LEU A 127 -20.72 -32.76 6.43
CA LEU A 127 -21.39 -31.98 5.39
C LEU A 127 -20.70 -32.21 4.05
N THR A 128 -21.51 -32.51 3.04
CA THR A 128 -21.10 -32.53 1.63
C THR A 128 -21.77 -31.36 0.93
N ALA A 129 -21.03 -30.26 0.80
CA ALA A 129 -21.48 -29.06 0.08
C ALA A 129 -21.47 -29.29 -1.45
N PRO A 130 -22.31 -28.58 -2.21
CA PRO A 130 -22.29 -28.65 -3.66
C PRO A 130 -20.99 -28.05 -4.22
N ALA A 131 -20.33 -28.79 -5.13
CA ALA A 131 -19.08 -28.37 -5.75
C ALA A 131 -19.26 -27.26 -6.81
N ALA A 132 -20.47 -27.12 -7.37
CA ALA A 132 -20.77 -26.09 -8.36
C ALA A 132 -21.31 -24.83 -7.69
N ALA A 133 -20.94 -23.67 -8.24
CA ALA A 133 -21.48 -22.39 -7.80
C ALA A 133 -23.00 -22.33 -7.99
N ILE A 134 -23.70 -21.82 -6.98
CA ILE A 134 -25.15 -21.69 -6.96
C ILE A 134 -25.51 -20.37 -7.66
N VAL A 135 -26.29 -20.48 -8.73
CA VAL A 135 -26.72 -19.32 -9.52
C VAL A 135 -27.97 -18.69 -8.89
N PRO A 136 -27.93 -17.40 -8.51
CA PRO A 136 -29.11 -16.69 -8.00
C PRO A 136 -30.28 -16.70 -8.99
N GLY A 137 -31.47 -17.07 -8.49
CA GLY A 137 -32.69 -17.24 -9.28
C GLY A 137 -32.76 -18.54 -10.09
N GLY A 138 -31.75 -19.42 -9.97
CA GLY A 138 -31.70 -20.71 -10.63
C GLY A 138 -32.53 -21.80 -9.94
N GLU A 139 -32.35 -23.04 -10.41
CA GLU A 139 -32.93 -24.24 -9.81
C GLU A 139 -32.32 -24.51 -8.42
N PRO A 140 -33.09 -25.05 -7.44
CA PRO A 140 -32.57 -25.36 -6.12
C PRO A 140 -31.43 -26.39 -6.16
N VAL A 141 -30.35 -26.12 -5.44
CA VAL A 141 -29.20 -27.02 -5.33
C VAL A 141 -29.29 -27.82 -4.03
N THR A 142 -29.09 -29.14 -4.10
CA THR A 142 -29.19 -30.01 -2.92
C THR A 142 -27.81 -30.22 -2.29
N ALA A 143 -27.70 -29.93 -1.00
CA ALA A 143 -26.57 -30.30 -0.16
C ALA A 143 -26.94 -31.50 0.73
N MET A 144 -25.95 -32.32 1.09
CA MET A 144 -26.17 -33.54 1.85
C MET A 144 -25.39 -33.49 3.17
N MET A 145 -26.01 -33.93 4.27
CA MET A 145 -25.32 -34.18 5.53
C MET A 145 -25.42 -35.66 5.90
N ALA A 146 -24.32 -36.25 6.34
CA ALA A 146 -24.30 -37.59 6.92
C ALA A 146 -24.20 -37.47 8.44
N VAL A 147 -25.16 -38.03 9.15
CA VAL A 147 -25.29 -37.91 10.61
C VAL A 147 -25.20 -39.30 11.23
N THR A 148 -24.29 -39.47 12.17
CA THR A 148 -24.04 -40.74 12.85
C THR A 148 -24.29 -40.60 14.34
N ASN A 149 -25.12 -41.49 14.91
CA ASN A 149 -25.26 -41.60 16.36
C ASN A 149 -24.12 -42.47 16.91
N THR A 150 -23.15 -41.84 17.59
CA THR A 150 -22.00 -42.52 18.23
C THR A 150 -22.28 -42.90 19.69
N GLY A 151 -23.45 -42.57 20.22
CA GLY A 151 -23.90 -42.96 21.55
C GLY A 151 -24.40 -44.41 21.63
N HIS A 152 -24.79 -44.84 22.84
CA HIS A 152 -25.26 -46.21 23.12
C HIS A 152 -26.78 -46.35 23.25
N VAL A 153 -27.53 -45.26 23.06
CA VAL A 153 -29.00 -45.24 23.11
C VAL A 153 -29.58 -44.64 21.82
N VAL A 154 -30.84 -44.96 21.52
CA VAL A 154 -31.58 -44.34 20.41
C VAL A 154 -31.72 -42.84 20.68
N ASP A 155 -31.48 -42.02 19.67
CA ASP A 155 -31.51 -40.56 19.78
C ASP A 155 -32.31 -39.94 18.63
N GLU A 156 -32.95 -38.81 18.90
CA GLU A 156 -33.55 -37.95 17.88
C GLU A 156 -32.61 -36.76 17.65
N ILE A 157 -32.20 -36.56 16.40
CA ILE A 157 -31.29 -35.49 16.01
C ILE A 157 -32.07 -34.44 15.24
N THR A 158 -32.02 -33.19 15.71
CA THR A 158 -32.59 -32.01 15.03
C THR A 158 -31.50 -31.20 14.35
N PHE A 159 -31.86 -30.47 13.30
CA PHE A 159 -30.90 -29.76 12.46
C PHE A 159 -31.19 -28.27 12.37
N GLU A 160 -30.12 -27.48 12.34
CA GLU A 160 -30.14 -26.05 12.03
C GLU A 160 -29.03 -25.74 11.02
N ILE A 161 -29.34 -24.95 10.00
CA ILE A 161 -28.33 -24.44 9.05
C ILE A 161 -28.07 -22.98 9.42
N ARG A 162 -26.82 -22.67 9.76
CA ARG A 162 -26.34 -21.32 10.05
C ARG A 162 -25.46 -20.81 8.91
N GLY A 163 -25.36 -19.50 8.78
CA GLY A 163 -24.58 -18.84 7.71
C GLY A 163 -25.37 -18.52 6.44
N LEU A 164 -26.63 -18.97 6.33
CA LEU A 164 -27.54 -18.60 5.23
C LEU A 164 -28.85 -18.01 5.78
N ALA A 165 -29.50 -17.16 4.99
CA ALA A 165 -30.84 -16.70 5.32
C ALA A 165 -31.82 -17.88 5.39
N ALA A 166 -32.66 -17.90 6.42
CA ALA A 166 -33.62 -19.00 6.64
C ALA A 166 -34.59 -19.20 5.46
N SER A 167 -34.85 -18.15 4.68
CA SER A 167 -35.68 -18.19 3.47
C SER A 167 -35.02 -18.93 2.30
N TRP A 168 -33.70 -19.10 2.30
CA TRP A 168 -32.96 -19.77 1.23
C TRP A 168 -32.88 -21.28 1.41
N VAL A 169 -33.15 -21.78 2.61
CA VAL A 169 -32.91 -23.18 2.98
C VAL A 169 -34.22 -23.93 3.18
N HIS A 170 -34.34 -25.08 2.52
CA HIS A 170 -35.46 -25.99 2.67
C HIS A 170 -34.96 -27.39 3.05
N MET A 171 -35.23 -27.77 4.30
CA MET A 171 -34.88 -29.11 4.79
C MET A 171 -35.80 -30.18 4.22
N SER A 172 -35.23 -31.32 3.80
CA SER A 172 -36.05 -32.49 3.44
C SER A 172 -36.71 -33.12 4.67
N GLN A 173 -36.02 -33.10 5.82
CA GLN A 173 -36.49 -33.59 7.13
C GLN A 173 -35.89 -32.70 8.23
N ALA A 174 -36.71 -32.26 9.18
CA ALA A 174 -36.28 -31.37 10.28
C ALA A 174 -35.64 -32.14 11.45
N SER A 175 -35.93 -33.43 11.59
CA SER A 175 -35.30 -34.33 12.55
C SER A 175 -35.23 -35.76 12.02
N VAL A 176 -34.31 -36.56 12.57
CA VAL A 176 -34.20 -38.00 12.30
C VAL A 176 -33.96 -38.78 13.59
N VAL A 177 -34.56 -39.97 13.69
CA VAL A 177 -34.32 -40.90 14.80
C VAL A 177 -33.30 -41.95 14.38
N LEU A 178 -32.22 -42.10 15.14
CA LEU A 178 -31.10 -42.99 14.84
C LEU A 178 -30.82 -43.98 15.98
N LEU A 179 -30.65 -45.26 15.63
CA LEU A 179 -30.16 -46.26 16.57
C LEU A 179 -28.65 -46.06 16.84
N PRO A 180 -28.12 -46.60 17.95
CA PRO A 180 -26.67 -46.61 18.22
C PRO A 180 -25.86 -47.16 17.05
N GLY A 181 -24.91 -46.37 16.55
CA GLY A 181 -24.04 -46.73 15.43
C GLY A 181 -24.63 -46.51 14.03
N ASP A 182 -25.90 -46.13 13.91
CA ASP A 182 -26.52 -45.85 12.62
C ASP A 182 -26.04 -44.52 12.04
N THR A 183 -25.85 -44.51 10.71
CA THR A 183 -25.63 -43.30 9.91
C THR A 183 -26.82 -43.07 8.98
N ARG A 184 -27.27 -41.81 8.90
CA ARG A 184 -28.31 -41.38 7.95
C ARG A 184 -27.85 -40.18 7.15
N GLU A 185 -28.10 -40.23 5.84
CA GLU A 185 -27.99 -39.09 4.97
C GLU A 185 -29.28 -38.27 4.96
N VAL A 186 -29.16 -36.96 5.16
CA VAL A 186 -30.25 -35.99 5.14
C VAL A 186 -29.90 -34.90 4.13
N GLY A 187 -30.78 -34.66 3.16
CA GLY A 187 -30.60 -33.60 2.18
C GLY A 187 -31.27 -32.29 2.61
N PHE A 188 -30.71 -31.16 2.20
CA PHE A 188 -31.42 -29.87 2.23
C PHE A 188 -31.20 -29.14 0.91
N ALA A 189 -32.25 -28.46 0.44
CA ALA A 189 -32.20 -27.69 -0.79
C ALA A 189 -31.89 -26.23 -0.47
N ILE A 190 -30.97 -25.64 -1.22
CA ILE A 190 -30.56 -24.24 -1.15
C ILE A 190 -31.12 -23.55 -2.40
N ARG A 191 -31.92 -22.51 -2.19
CA ARG A 191 -32.51 -21.68 -3.25
C ARG A 191 -32.20 -20.21 -2.97
N ILE A 192 -31.28 -19.67 -3.75
CA ILE A 192 -30.86 -18.28 -3.65
C ILE A 192 -31.73 -17.42 -4.58
N PRO A 193 -32.45 -16.40 -4.09
CA PRO A 193 -33.21 -15.47 -4.92
C PRO A 193 -32.29 -14.58 -5.76
N ARG A 194 -32.76 -14.10 -6.92
CA ARG A 194 -32.03 -13.14 -7.76
C ARG A 194 -32.30 -11.72 -7.26
N GLU A 195 -31.63 -11.35 -6.19
CA GLU A 195 -31.73 -10.05 -5.53
C GLU A 195 -30.35 -9.54 -5.08
N PRO A 196 -30.15 -8.22 -4.94
CA PRO A 196 -28.85 -7.65 -4.55
C PRO A 196 -28.32 -8.15 -3.21
N GLU A 197 -29.21 -8.49 -2.28
CA GLU A 197 -28.88 -8.99 -0.94
C GLU A 197 -28.25 -10.40 -0.97
N ALA A 198 -28.39 -11.13 -2.08
CA ALA A 198 -27.78 -12.43 -2.30
C ALA A 198 -26.32 -12.30 -2.75
N SER A 199 -25.45 -11.74 -1.91
CA SER A 199 -24.06 -11.40 -2.26
C SER A 199 -23.30 -12.53 -2.95
N ALA A 200 -22.62 -12.22 -4.03
CA ALA A 200 -21.75 -13.16 -4.73
C ALA A 200 -20.49 -13.46 -3.89
N GLY A 201 -19.94 -14.67 -4.02
CA GLY A 201 -18.73 -15.09 -3.31
C GLY A 201 -18.92 -16.36 -2.49
N VAL A 202 -17.93 -16.66 -1.64
CA VAL A 202 -17.94 -17.81 -0.74
C VAL A 202 -18.76 -17.46 0.49
N HIS A 203 -19.77 -18.28 0.80
CA HIS A 203 -20.54 -18.19 2.04
C HIS A 203 -20.19 -19.38 2.93
N GLU A 204 -19.69 -19.10 4.13
CA GLU A 204 -19.47 -20.10 5.16
C GLU A 204 -20.81 -20.56 5.74
N ILE A 205 -21.01 -21.86 5.77
CA ILE A 205 -22.21 -22.49 6.32
C ILE A 205 -21.82 -23.50 7.39
N SER A 206 -22.68 -23.62 8.40
CA SER A 206 -22.54 -24.69 9.39
C SER A 206 -23.85 -25.42 9.60
N VAL A 207 -23.76 -26.73 9.64
CA VAL A 207 -24.85 -27.62 10.06
C VAL A 207 -24.67 -27.88 11.55
N VAL A 208 -25.68 -27.53 12.33
CA VAL A 208 -25.75 -27.87 13.75
C VAL A 208 -26.70 -29.05 13.91
N ALA A 209 -26.16 -30.19 14.29
CA ALA A 209 -26.91 -31.39 14.62
C ALA A 209 -27.02 -31.51 16.14
N THR A 210 -28.23 -31.40 16.68
CA THR A 210 -28.48 -31.39 18.13
C THR A 210 -29.09 -32.70 18.58
N SER A 211 -28.44 -33.38 19.53
CA SER A 211 -28.98 -34.56 20.22
C SER A 211 -30.09 -34.15 21.17
N GLN A 212 -31.31 -34.67 20.99
CA GLN A 212 -32.41 -34.42 21.91
C GLN A 212 -32.26 -35.21 23.23
N GLN A 213 -31.49 -36.31 23.21
CA GLN A 213 -31.23 -37.09 24.42
C GLN A 213 -30.22 -36.44 25.38
N THR A 214 -29.21 -35.75 24.84
CA THR A 214 -28.11 -35.18 25.64
C THR A 214 -28.06 -33.65 25.64
N GLY A 215 -28.77 -33.00 24.72
CA GLY A 215 -28.71 -31.56 24.49
C GLY A 215 -27.39 -31.09 23.87
N ARG A 216 -26.49 -32.00 23.47
CA ARG A 216 -25.20 -31.66 22.88
C ARG A 216 -25.32 -31.43 21.38
N GLU A 217 -24.55 -30.48 20.89
CA GLU A 217 -24.46 -30.12 19.48
C GLU A 217 -23.22 -30.76 18.84
N ALA A 218 -23.37 -31.20 17.59
CA ALA A 218 -22.28 -31.55 16.70
C ALA A 218 -22.33 -30.61 15.49
N LEU A 219 -21.17 -30.09 15.10
CA LEU A 219 -21.03 -29.07 14.06
C LEU A 219 -20.28 -29.65 12.86
N ALA A 220 -20.80 -29.41 11.66
CA ALA A 220 -20.05 -29.58 10.42
C ALA A 220 -20.04 -28.25 9.66
N ALA A 221 -18.85 -27.70 9.46
CA ALA A 221 -18.63 -26.52 8.64
C ALA A 221 -18.46 -26.93 7.17
N GLY A 222 -18.79 -26.03 6.27
CA GLY A 222 -18.51 -26.11 4.85
C GLY A 222 -18.78 -24.76 4.20
N SER A 223 -18.44 -24.63 2.94
CA SER A 223 -18.66 -23.40 2.19
C SER A 223 -19.52 -23.66 0.96
N ILE A 224 -20.25 -22.64 0.53
CA ILE A 224 -20.94 -22.63 -0.77
C ILE A 224 -20.45 -21.44 -1.58
N GLN A 225 -20.29 -21.64 -2.88
CA GLN A 225 -20.00 -20.55 -3.81
C GLN A 225 -21.31 -20.01 -4.39
N VAL A 226 -21.54 -18.71 -4.30
CA VAL A 226 -22.66 -18.01 -4.95
C VAL A 226 -22.12 -17.26 -6.16
N SER A 227 -22.71 -17.51 -7.33
CA SER A 227 -22.35 -16.80 -8.56
C SER A 227 -22.83 -15.35 -8.54
N ASP A 228 -22.13 -14.49 -9.26
CA ASP A 228 -22.60 -13.13 -9.50
C ASP A 228 -23.65 -13.07 -10.61
N PHE A 229 -24.41 -11.98 -10.61
CA PHE A 229 -25.25 -11.59 -11.73
C PHE A 229 -25.25 -10.07 -11.86
N GLU A 230 -25.36 -9.63 -13.11
CA GLU A 230 -25.35 -8.21 -13.45
C GLU A 230 -26.77 -7.70 -13.67
N ASP A 231 -27.05 -6.53 -13.11
CA ASP A 231 -28.21 -5.70 -13.41
C ASP A 231 -27.84 -4.25 -13.07
N THR A 232 -27.47 -3.45 -14.07
CA THR A 232 -27.09 -2.04 -13.87
C THR A 232 -28.13 -1.12 -14.50
N GLY A 233 -28.62 -0.15 -13.73
CA GLY A 233 -29.50 0.90 -14.23
C GLY A 233 -28.75 2.21 -14.44
N VAL A 234 -28.86 2.80 -15.64
CA VAL A 234 -28.40 4.18 -15.91
C VAL A 234 -29.58 5.02 -16.36
N GLU A 235 -29.93 6.04 -15.58
CA GLU A 235 -30.99 7.00 -15.94
C GLU A 235 -30.49 8.44 -15.94
N ILE A 236 -30.93 9.26 -16.90
CA ILE A 236 -30.52 10.67 -16.99
C ILE A 236 -31.73 11.59 -16.83
N GLY A 237 -31.66 12.45 -15.80
CA GLY A 237 -32.70 13.42 -15.46
C GLY A 237 -32.19 14.87 -15.47
N PRO A 238 -32.96 15.86 -15.94
CA PRO A 238 -34.17 15.71 -16.75
C PRO A 238 -33.82 15.28 -18.20
N ARG A 239 -34.74 14.64 -18.91
CA ARG A 239 -34.53 14.17 -20.30
C ARG A 239 -34.11 15.26 -21.30
N ARG A 240 -34.40 16.54 -20.98
CA ARG A 240 -33.95 17.71 -21.76
C ARG A 240 -33.51 18.83 -20.84
N ALA A 241 -32.28 19.31 -21.01
CA ALA A 241 -31.77 20.51 -20.33
C ALA A 241 -30.77 21.26 -21.21
N ARG A 242 -30.38 22.48 -20.79
CA ARG A 242 -29.40 23.30 -21.53
C ARG A 242 -27.94 23.05 -21.14
N LYS A 243 -27.71 22.50 -19.95
CA LYS A 243 -26.38 22.45 -19.35
C LYS A 243 -26.25 21.37 -18.26
N ASN A 244 -27.18 21.33 -17.32
CA ASN A 244 -27.08 20.49 -16.13
C ASN A 244 -28.05 19.31 -16.21
N PHE A 245 -27.55 18.13 -15.89
CA PHE A 245 -28.24 16.85 -15.81
C PHE A 245 -27.80 16.15 -14.51
N LYS A 246 -28.54 15.11 -14.15
CA LYS A 246 -28.29 14.17 -13.07
C LYS A 246 -28.30 12.78 -13.68
N VAL A 247 -27.27 12.00 -13.41
CA VAL A 247 -27.16 10.59 -13.80
C VAL A 247 -27.47 9.78 -12.55
N LEU A 248 -28.47 8.91 -12.61
CA LEU A 248 -28.76 7.93 -11.57
C LEU A 248 -28.16 6.60 -12.02
N LEU A 249 -27.10 6.18 -11.34
CA LEU A 249 -26.43 4.90 -11.56
C LEU A 249 -26.84 3.95 -10.44
N ALA A 250 -27.38 2.79 -10.77
CA ALA A 250 -27.86 1.80 -9.81
C ALA A 250 -27.24 0.43 -10.05
N ASN A 251 -26.62 -0.15 -9.03
CA ASN A 251 -26.20 -1.54 -9.03
C ASN A 251 -27.32 -2.41 -8.44
N ARG A 252 -28.10 -3.08 -9.30
CA ARG A 252 -29.13 -4.07 -8.92
C ARG A 252 -28.61 -5.51 -9.01
N GLY A 253 -27.32 -5.68 -9.31
CA GLY A 253 -26.62 -6.95 -9.21
C GLY A 253 -26.29 -7.29 -7.77
N ASN A 254 -25.63 -8.43 -7.57
CA ASN A 254 -25.23 -8.94 -6.25
C ASN A 254 -23.71 -8.92 -6.01
N SER A 255 -22.94 -8.21 -6.84
CA SER A 255 -21.50 -8.02 -6.67
C SER A 255 -21.14 -6.53 -6.79
N PRO A 256 -20.13 -6.03 -6.05
CA PRO A 256 -19.63 -4.66 -6.23
C PRO A 256 -19.10 -4.44 -7.64
N VAL A 257 -19.37 -3.27 -8.20
CA VAL A 257 -18.87 -2.90 -9.54
C VAL A 257 -18.36 -1.46 -9.52
N ALA A 258 -17.13 -1.28 -10.00
CA ALA A 258 -16.54 0.02 -10.28
C ALA A 258 -16.82 0.43 -11.72
N TYR A 259 -17.39 1.63 -11.93
CA TYR A 259 -17.70 2.19 -13.23
C TYR A 259 -16.90 3.47 -13.47
N GLN A 260 -16.42 3.64 -14.70
CA GLN A 260 -15.94 4.91 -15.21
C GLN A 260 -17.02 5.54 -16.10
N LEU A 261 -17.42 6.77 -15.79
CA LEU A 261 -18.42 7.51 -16.55
C LEU A 261 -17.80 8.31 -17.69
N ALA A 262 -18.33 8.11 -18.89
CA ALA A 262 -18.01 8.90 -20.06
C ALA A 262 -19.28 9.45 -20.69
N GLY A 263 -19.18 10.66 -21.27
CA GLY A 263 -20.23 11.20 -22.12
C GLY A 263 -19.86 11.09 -23.59
N SER A 264 -20.85 10.82 -24.45
CA SER A 264 -20.65 10.68 -25.88
C SER A 264 -21.78 11.35 -26.66
N ASP A 265 -21.44 12.03 -27.76
CA ASP A 265 -22.38 12.56 -28.75
C ASP A 265 -21.87 12.31 -30.16
N GLU A 266 -22.79 12.27 -31.13
CA GLU A 266 -22.51 11.90 -32.52
C GLU A 266 -21.51 12.81 -33.24
N GLU A 267 -21.41 14.08 -32.85
CA GLU A 267 -20.52 15.07 -33.48
C GLU A 267 -19.22 15.32 -32.67
N GLU A 268 -19.02 14.61 -31.55
CA GLU A 268 -17.93 14.85 -30.56
C GLU A 268 -17.80 16.33 -30.16
N ALA A 269 -18.91 17.06 -30.16
CA ALA A 269 -18.93 18.50 -30.03
C ALA A 269 -19.08 18.94 -28.56
N PHE A 270 -19.44 18.04 -27.65
CA PHE A 270 -19.70 18.35 -26.26
C PHE A 270 -18.52 18.00 -25.35
N ARG A 271 -18.37 18.80 -24.29
CA ARG A 271 -17.46 18.50 -23.18
C ARG A 271 -18.27 18.17 -21.95
N TYR A 272 -18.12 16.95 -21.46
CA TYR A 272 -18.80 16.43 -20.29
C TYR A 272 -17.97 16.71 -19.05
N ARG A 273 -18.62 17.07 -17.95
CA ARG A 273 -17.99 17.20 -16.64
C ARG A 273 -18.93 16.62 -15.60
N PHE A 274 -18.55 15.47 -15.07
CA PHE A 274 -19.17 14.87 -13.91
C PHE A 274 -18.56 15.48 -12.64
N ASP A 275 -19.25 15.40 -11.51
CA ASP A 275 -18.68 15.68 -10.19
C ASP A 275 -17.86 14.50 -9.66
N GLU A 276 -18.18 13.27 -10.10
CA GLU A 276 -17.46 12.03 -9.84
C GLU A 276 -17.41 11.22 -11.15
N THR A 277 -16.23 10.76 -11.57
CA THR A 277 -16.05 9.98 -12.82
C THR A 277 -15.88 8.49 -12.56
N ASP A 278 -15.21 8.13 -11.47
CA ASP A 278 -14.88 6.76 -11.11
C ASP A 278 -15.70 6.39 -9.87
N ILE A 279 -16.63 5.47 -10.03
CA ILE A 279 -17.72 5.22 -9.09
C ILE A 279 -17.75 3.75 -8.73
N SER A 280 -17.51 3.42 -7.48
CA SER A 280 -17.74 2.08 -6.95
C SER A 280 -19.12 2.00 -6.30
N LEU A 281 -19.96 1.09 -6.80
CA LEU A 281 -21.29 0.81 -6.25
C LEU A 281 -21.33 -0.59 -5.65
N VAL A 282 -21.73 -0.67 -4.38
CA VAL A 282 -22.06 -1.95 -3.74
C VAL A 282 -23.43 -2.47 -4.20
N PRO A 283 -23.72 -3.78 -4.05
CA PRO A 283 -25.03 -4.34 -4.39
C PRO A 283 -26.21 -3.58 -3.76
N GLY A 284 -27.20 -3.22 -4.57
CA GLY A 284 -28.41 -2.50 -4.16
C GLY A 284 -28.25 -0.98 -4.12
N GLU A 285 -27.03 -0.45 -4.28
CA GLU A 285 -26.78 0.98 -4.20
C GLU A 285 -27.27 1.74 -5.44
N THR A 286 -27.84 2.93 -5.22
CA THR A 286 -28.13 3.91 -6.28
C THR A 286 -27.47 5.25 -5.96
N ARG A 287 -26.63 5.75 -6.88
CA ARG A 287 -25.91 7.02 -6.73
C ARG A 287 -26.36 8.06 -7.75
N GLU A 288 -26.51 9.31 -7.30
CA GLU A 288 -26.84 10.45 -8.14
C GLU A 288 -25.57 11.26 -8.45
N ILE A 289 -25.22 11.37 -9.73
CA ILE A 289 -24.04 12.09 -10.22
C ILE A 289 -24.45 13.32 -11.03
N LYS A 290 -23.88 14.49 -10.74
CA LYS A 290 -24.20 15.72 -11.46
C LYS A 290 -23.39 15.81 -12.73
N LEU A 291 -24.08 15.83 -13.86
CA LEU A 291 -23.48 16.02 -15.18
C LEU A 291 -23.67 17.45 -15.67
N ARG A 292 -22.56 18.12 -15.99
CA ARG A 292 -22.54 19.44 -16.63
C ARG A 292 -21.91 19.39 -18.02
N ILE A 293 -22.71 19.72 -19.03
CA ILE A 293 -22.26 19.72 -20.42
C ILE A 293 -21.89 21.13 -20.87
N LYS A 294 -20.67 21.30 -21.37
CA LYS A 294 -20.20 22.50 -22.08
C LYS A 294 -20.23 22.22 -23.58
N ARG A 295 -20.52 23.26 -24.37
CA ARG A 295 -20.60 23.18 -25.83
C ARG A 295 -20.06 24.45 -26.49
N PRO A 296 -19.58 24.38 -27.74
CA PRO A 296 -19.19 25.55 -28.50
C PRO A 296 -20.39 26.51 -28.69
N ARG A 297 -20.12 27.82 -28.62
CA ARG A 297 -21.15 28.86 -28.78
C ARG A 297 -21.56 28.94 -30.25
N ARG A 298 -22.84 28.68 -30.54
CA ARG A 298 -23.45 29.05 -31.83
C ARG A 298 -24.00 30.47 -31.76
N TRP A 299 -23.51 31.33 -32.65
CA TRP A 299 -23.81 32.77 -32.62
C TRP A 299 -25.14 33.12 -33.29
N VAL A 300 -25.55 32.38 -34.33
CA VAL A 300 -26.75 32.67 -35.14
C VAL A 300 -27.50 31.36 -35.43
N GLY A 301 -28.84 31.36 -35.40
CA GLY A 301 -29.66 30.22 -35.86
C GLY A 301 -30.98 30.04 -35.10
N HIS A 302 -31.55 28.82 -35.19
CA HIS A 302 -32.71 28.39 -34.42
C HIS A 302 -32.32 27.48 -33.24
N THR A 303 -33.21 27.37 -32.26
CA THR A 303 -33.03 26.41 -31.16
C THR A 303 -33.14 24.99 -31.71
N HIS A 304 -32.14 24.14 -31.48
CA HIS A 304 -32.19 22.71 -31.80
C HIS A 304 -31.82 21.87 -30.57
N THR A 305 -32.17 20.60 -30.60
CA THR A 305 -31.81 19.62 -29.55
C THR A 305 -30.84 18.62 -30.15
N ALA A 306 -29.77 18.32 -29.42
CA ALA A 306 -28.78 17.30 -29.82
C ALA A 306 -28.80 16.15 -28.80
N PRO A 307 -28.87 14.89 -29.25
CA PRO A 307 -28.80 13.74 -28.36
C PRO A 307 -27.37 13.60 -27.80
N PHE A 308 -27.27 13.06 -26.59
CA PHE A 308 -26.02 12.56 -26.02
C PHE A 308 -26.30 11.34 -25.16
N LYS A 309 -25.25 10.56 -24.92
CA LYS A 309 -25.24 9.37 -24.09
C LYS A 309 -24.31 9.55 -22.90
N VAL A 310 -24.64 8.91 -21.80
CA VAL A 310 -23.69 8.62 -20.72
C VAL A 310 -23.46 7.13 -20.70
N ILE A 311 -22.20 6.73 -20.78
CA ILE A 311 -21.74 5.35 -20.79
C ILE A 311 -21.07 5.11 -19.44
N ALA A 312 -21.47 4.07 -18.74
CA ALA A 312 -20.83 3.64 -17.50
C ALA A 312 -20.02 2.37 -17.77
N THR A 313 -18.71 2.53 -17.98
CA THR A 313 -17.80 1.44 -18.35
C THR A 313 -17.32 0.72 -17.09
N PRO A 314 -17.59 -0.57 -16.90
CA PRO A 314 -17.06 -1.31 -15.76
C PRO A 314 -15.53 -1.46 -15.88
N GLN A 315 -14.78 -1.16 -14.80
CA GLN A 315 -13.30 -1.10 -14.83
C GLN A 315 -12.62 -2.48 -14.78
N HIS A 316 -13.30 -3.52 -14.28
CA HIS A 316 -12.73 -4.86 -14.10
C HIS A 316 -13.62 -5.99 -14.65
N ARG A 317 -14.48 -5.68 -15.62
CA ARG A 317 -15.36 -6.68 -16.24
C ARG A 317 -15.53 -6.46 -17.74
N SER A 318 -15.52 -7.54 -18.50
CA SER A 318 -15.84 -7.55 -19.92
C SER A 318 -17.36 -7.66 -20.12
N GLY A 319 -18.01 -6.61 -20.63
CA GLY A 319 -19.46 -6.60 -20.86
C GLY A 319 -19.91 -5.36 -21.65
N GLU A 320 -21.17 -5.35 -22.11
CA GLU A 320 -21.75 -4.17 -22.77
C GLU A 320 -21.96 -3.07 -21.72
N ALA A 321 -21.29 -1.93 -21.89
CA ALA A 321 -21.36 -0.83 -20.93
C ALA A 321 -22.78 -0.25 -20.88
N PRO A 322 -23.45 -0.25 -19.71
CA PRO A 322 -24.79 0.30 -19.59
C PRO A 322 -24.78 1.80 -19.92
N GLN A 323 -25.81 2.23 -20.66
CA GLN A 323 -25.89 3.58 -21.20
C GLN A 323 -27.25 4.23 -20.92
N GLY A 324 -27.21 5.53 -20.60
CA GLY A 324 -28.39 6.39 -20.52
C GLY A 324 -28.40 7.42 -21.64
N GLU A 325 -29.57 7.80 -22.14
CA GLU A 325 -29.71 8.81 -23.20
C GLU A 325 -30.52 10.03 -22.78
N ALA A 326 -30.08 11.22 -23.19
CA ALA A 326 -30.80 12.47 -22.99
C ALA A 326 -30.51 13.47 -24.13
N GLN A 327 -31.20 14.63 -24.12
CA GLN A 327 -31.03 15.65 -25.15
C GLN A 327 -30.61 17.00 -24.59
N LEU A 328 -29.55 17.58 -25.17
CA LEU A 328 -29.05 18.92 -24.88
C LEU A 328 -29.81 19.96 -25.71
N GLN A 329 -30.45 20.91 -25.05
CA GLN A 329 -31.15 22.02 -25.71
C GLN A 329 -30.19 23.16 -26.04
N ILE A 330 -29.97 23.37 -27.34
CA ILE A 330 -29.06 24.36 -27.89
C ILE A 330 -29.82 25.61 -28.33
N ARG A 331 -29.62 26.72 -27.59
CA ARG A 331 -30.04 28.06 -28.02
C ARG A 331 -28.86 28.85 -28.60
N PRO A 332 -29.03 29.55 -29.74
CA PRO A 332 -28.04 30.48 -30.27
C PRO A 332 -28.04 31.81 -29.52
N VAL A 333 -26.91 32.52 -29.55
CA VAL A 333 -26.72 33.81 -28.84
C VAL A 333 -27.60 34.90 -29.43
N PHE A 334 -27.74 34.94 -30.75
CA PHE A 334 -28.64 35.86 -31.43
C PHE A 334 -29.75 35.08 -32.16
N GLY A 335 -31.00 35.48 -31.93
CA GLY A 335 -32.12 35.03 -32.75
C GLY A 335 -31.97 35.54 -34.18
N SER A 336 -32.55 34.83 -35.16
CA SER A 336 -32.45 35.14 -36.59
C SER A 336 -33.14 36.44 -37.03
N ALA A 337 -33.33 37.42 -36.14
CA ALA A 337 -33.99 38.69 -36.43
C ALA A 337 -33.01 39.87 -36.27
N ASN A 338 -32.67 40.46 -37.42
CA ASN A 338 -32.15 41.82 -37.64
C ASN A 338 -30.76 42.17 -37.07
N PHE A 339 -29.70 41.90 -37.84
CA PHE A 339 -28.50 42.75 -37.81
C PHE A 339 -28.40 43.58 -39.09
N SER A 340 -28.49 44.90 -38.95
CA SER A 340 -28.22 45.83 -40.05
C SER A 340 -26.70 46.00 -40.24
N PRO A 341 -26.22 46.38 -41.44
CA PRO A 341 -24.78 46.55 -41.71
C PRO A 341 -24.06 47.52 -40.77
N ALA A 342 -24.78 48.49 -40.20
CA ALA A 342 -24.24 49.49 -39.27
C ALA A 342 -23.76 48.87 -37.95
N THR A 343 -24.44 47.82 -37.47
CA THR A 343 -24.09 47.13 -36.22
C THR A 343 -22.79 46.33 -36.33
N ILE A 344 -22.44 45.84 -37.53
CA ILE A 344 -21.22 45.05 -37.77
C ILE A 344 -19.98 45.95 -37.79
N MET A 345 -20.09 47.15 -38.38
CA MET A 345 -19.02 48.15 -38.42
C MET A 345 -18.61 48.64 -37.01
N LEU A 346 -19.59 48.83 -36.11
CA LEU A 346 -19.32 49.29 -34.75
C LEU A 346 -18.55 48.25 -33.92
N VAL A 347 -18.87 46.97 -34.09
CA VAL A 347 -18.21 45.87 -33.37
C VAL A 347 -16.77 45.70 -33.86
N LEU A 348 -16.53 45.78 -35.18
CA LEU A 348 -15.17 45.70 -35.74
C LEU A 348 -14.28 46.84 -35.26
N LEU A 349 -14.84 48.04 -35.07
CA LEU A 349 -14.11 49.21 -34.57
C LEU A 349 -13.72 49.06 -33.10
N VAL A 350 -14.58 48.45 -32.27
CA VAL A 350 -14.29 48.18 -30.86
C VAL A 350 -13.25 47.05 -30.69
N VAL A 351 -13.34 46.00 -31.51
CA VAL A 351 -12.38 44.88 -31.51
C VAL A 351 -10.99 45.34 -31.97
N GLY A 352 -10.92 46.23 -32.97
CA GLY A 352 -9.65 46.78 -33.45
C GLY A 352 -8.91 47.65 -32.42
N ILE A 353 -9.66 48.37 -31.57
CA ILE A 353 -9.07 49.19 -30.49
C ILE A 353 -8.59 48.29 -29.33
N GLY A 354 -9.33 47.24 -28.98
CA GLY A 354 -8.92 46.29 -27.95
C GLY A 354 -7.64 45.52 -28.30
N ALA A 355 -7.47 45.13 -29.57
CA ALA A 355 -6.30 44.41 -30.04
C ALA A 355 -4.99 45.25 -30.02
N TYR A 356 -5.09 46.58 -30.07
CA TYR A 356 -3.93 47.47 -30.01
C TYR A 356 -3.38 47.67 -28.59
N PHE A 357 -4.26 47.61 -27.56
CA PHE A 357 -3.87 47.85 -26.17
C PHE A 357 -3.47 46.58 -25.39
N PHE A 358 -3.84 45.38 -25.88
CA PHE A 358 -3.63 44.11 -25.18
C PHE A 358 -2.72 43.12 -25.91
N TRP A 359 -1.84 43.59 -26.79
CA TRP A 359 -0.78 42.74 -27.36
C TRP A 359 0.26 42.41 -26.27
N PRO A 360 0.44 41.15 -25.85
CA PRO A 360 1.38 40.82 -24.77
C PRO A 360 2.82 41.06 -25.23
N ARG A 361 3.63 41.67 -24.37
CA ARG A 361 5.08 41.57 -24.44
C ARG A 361 5.47 40.30 -23.67
N ASP A 362 6.26 39.45 -24.31
CA ASP A 362 6.81 38.25 -23.71
C ASP A 362 7.75 38.62 -22.57
N ASP A 363 7.29 38.40 -21.34
CA ASP A 363 8.15 38.23 -20.18
C ASP A 363 8.34 36.73 -20.00
N GLY A 364 9.60 36.29 -20.06
CA GLY A 364 9.99 34.89 -20.13
C GLY A 364 9.38 34.04 -19.02
N ILE A 365 8.78 32.93 -19.43
CA ILE A 365 8.43 31.83 -18.55
C ILE A 365 9.74 31.13 -18.17
N GLY A 366 10.24 31.40 -16.96
CA GLY A 366 11.23 30.54 -16.32
C GLY A 366 10.64 29.14 -16.07
N PRO A 367 11.49 28.11 -15.86
CA PRO A 367 11.00 26.77 -15.57
C PRO A 367 10.09 26.82 -14.34
N ARG A 368 8.89 26.24 -14.45
CA ARG A 368 8.03 26.02 -13.27
C ARG A 368 8.81 25.12 -12.32
N SER A 369 9.02 25.56 -11.09
CA SER A 369 9.65 24.74 -10.06
C SER A 369 8.79 23.52 -9.77
N ALA A 370 9.40 22.47 -9.20
CA ALA A 370 8.73 21.25 -8.77
C ALA A 370 7.59 21.52 -7.76
N GLU A 371 7.52 22.71 -7.18
CA GLU A 371 6.49 23.09 -6.21
C GLU A 371 5.16 23.56 -6.84
N ALA A 372 5.11 23.79 -8.15
CA ALA A 372 3.90 24.32 -8.80
C ALA A 372 2.66 23.40 -8.69
N ALA A 373 2.86 22.12 -8.40
CA ALA A 373 1.79 21.16 -8.17
C ALA A 373 1.14 21.29 -6.77
N PHE A 374 1.74 22.05 -5.85
CA PHE A 374 1.36 22.10 -4.44
C PHE A 374 0.81 23.47 -4.01
N ASP A 375 0.44 24.32 -4.98
CA ASP A 375 -0.10 25.66 -4.75
C ASP A 375 -1.43 25.61 -3.98
N GLY A 376 -1.47 26.25 -2.80
CA GLY A 376 -2.64 26.36 -1.93
C GLY A 376 -2.61 25.45 -0.69
N VAL A 377 -1.56 24.65 -0.52
CA VAL A 377 -1.42 23.71 0.59
C VAL A 377 -0.83 24.39 1.82
N HIS A 378 0.15 25.27 1.62
CA HIS A 378 0.87 25.99 2.66
C HIS A 378 0.23 27.35 2.97
N LEU A 379 0.54 27.89 4.15
CA LEU A 379 0.08 29.23 4.53
C LEU A 379 0.63 30.31 3.57
N CYS A 380 1.80 30.11 2.97
CA CYS A 380 2.42 31.06 2.03
C CYS A 380 1.69 31.16 0.71
N ASP A 381 0.95 30.12 0.36
CA ASP A 381 0.20 30.05 -0.88
C ASP A 381 -1.17 30.71 -0.72
N LYS A 382 -1.56 30.99 0.54
CA LYS A 382 -2.81 31.66 0.90
C LYS A 382 -2.63 33.18 0.89
N SER A 383 -3.71 33.88 0.56
CA SER A 383 -3.76 35.34 0.61
C SER A 383 -3.63 35.87 2.03
N SER A 384 -3.20 37.13 2.21
CA SER A 384 -3.08 37.74 3.54
C SER A 384 -4.37 37.70 4.36
N GLU A 385 -5.54 37.77 3.72
CA GLU A 385 -6.85 37.66 4.39
C GLU A 385 -7.13 36.23 4.90
N GLU A 386 -6.72 35.21 4.15
CA GLU A 386 -6.85 33.80 4.54
C GLU A 386 -5.85 33.42 5.64
N GLN A 387 -4.66 34.02 5.64
CA GLN A 387 -3.67 33.87 6.71
C GLN A 387 -4.18 34.46 8.03
N GLU A 388 -4.80 35.63 7.98
CA GLU A 388 -5.36 36.33 9.15
C GLU A 388 -6.60 35.61 9.72
N ALA A 389 -7.41 34.99 8.86
CA ALA A 389 -8.54 34.13 9.26
C ALA A 389 -8.10 32.84 9.96
N ALA A 390 -7.01 32.22 9.51
CA ALA A 390 -6.43 31.03 10.16
C ALA A 390 -5.84 31.37 11.53
N ALA A 391 -5.16 32.51 11.66
CA ALA A 391 -4.58 32.98 12.92
C ALA A 391 -5.65 33.34 13.99
N THR A 392 -6.83 33.79 13.56
CA THR A 392 -7.94 34.15 14.47
C THR A 392 -8.80 32.95 14.90
N ALA A 393 -8.72 31.81 14.20
CA ALA A 393 -9.37 30.56 14.62
C ALA A 393 -8.68 29.92 15.84
N THR A 394 -7.36 30.14 16.00
CA THR A 394 -6.55 29.62 17.10
C THR A 394 -6.85 30.28 18.44
N GLU A 395 -7.31 31.54 18.45
CA GLU A 395 -7.66 32.27 19.67
C GLU A 395 -9.03 31.91 20.25
N ALA A 396 -9.87 31.16 19.52
CA ALA A 396 -11.27 30.91 19.87
C ALA A 396 -11.55 29.52 20.49
N SER A 397 -10.57 28.62 20.60
CA SER A 397 -10.72 27.37 21.34
C SER A 397 -10.11 27.52 22.75
N ASP A 398 -10.95 27.41 23.77
CA ASP A 398 -10.62 27.54 25.20
C ASP A 398 -9.22 27.06 25.58
N ALA A 399 -8.41 27.99 26.09
CA ALA A 399 -7.33 27.68 27.00
C ALA A 399 -7.92 27.05 28.29
N ASN A 400 -7.35 25.92 28.72
CA ASN A 400 -7.71 25.08 29.87
C ASN A 400 -8.83 24.07 29.64
N GLN A 401 -8.50 22.82 29.30
CA GLN A 401 -8.59 21.67 30.24
C GLN A 401 -7.78 20.47 29.70
N PRO A 402 -6.97 19.78 30.54
CA PRO A 402 -6.51 18.44 30.25
C PRO A 402 -7.67 17.47 30.49
N GLY A 403 -8.02 16.68 29.46
CA GLY A 403 -8.95 15.57 29.57
C GLY A 403 -10.35 15.81 29.01
N GLU A 404 -10.51 15.67 27.68
CA GLU A 404 -11.60 14.89 27.08
C GLU A 404 -11.06 14.20 25.80
N PRO A 405 -11.44 12.93 25.54
CA PRO A 405 -10.97 12.18 24.37
C PRO A 405 -11.57 12.79 23.10
N GLY A 406 -10.83 13.66 22.44
CA GLY A 406 -11.28 14.43 21.30
C GLY A 406 -11.09 13.69 19.98
N PHE A 407 -11.99 12.77 19.65
CA PHE A 407 -12.54 12.52 18.31
C PHE A 407 -13.76 11.59 18.46
N GLN A 408 -14.99 12.14 18.40
CA GLN A 408 -16.16 11.30 18.16
C GLN A 408 -16.11 10.86 16.69
N GLY A 409 -15.71 9.60 16.45
CA GLY A 409 -15.62 9.00 15.11
C GLY A 409 -14.26 8.41 14.74
N ALA A 410 -13.21 8.59 15.56
CA ALA A 410 -11.97 7.82 15.41
C ALA A 410 -12.12 6.44 16.07
N VAL A 411 -11.49 5.41 15.50
CA VAL A 411 -11.48 4.03 16.02
C VAL A 411 -10.86 3.97 17.44
N SER A 412 -10.09 4.99 17.85
CA SER A 412 -9.72 5.22 19.25
C SER A 412 -9.79 6.71 19.61
N GLY A 413 -10.48 7.05 20.69
CA GLY A 413 -10.66 8.44 21.17
C GLY A 413 -9.37 9.07 21.74
N GLY A 414 -8.34 9.25 20.91
CA GLY A 414 -7.08 9.88 21.30
C GLY A 414 -7.15 11.41 21.41
N PRO A 415 -6.18 12.05 22.10
CA PRO A 415 -6.07 13.50 22.18
C PRO A 415 -5.60 14.13 20.85
N PHE A 416 -6.10 15.34 20.56
CA PHE A 416 -5.58 16.18 19.47
C PHE A 416 -4.39 16.99 19.97
N TYR A 417 -3.22 16.79 19.36
CA TYR A 417 -2.03 17.60 19.62
C TYR A 417 -1.78 18.60 18.49
N ALA A 418 -1.71 19.88 18.83
CA ALA A 418 -1.36 20.95 17.91
C ALA A 418 0.08 21.41 18.15
N GLN A 419 0.93 21.46 17.12
CA GLN A 419 2.31 21.96 17.25
C GLN A 419 2.36 23.46 17.62
N ASN A 420 1.30 24.21 17.29
CA ASN A 420 1.16 25.64 17.52
C ASN A 420 0.36 25.96 18.80
N ASP A 421 0.14 24.99 19.69
CA ASP A 421 -0.47 25.23 20.99
C ASP A 421 0.40 26.17 21.86
N PRO A 422 -0.16 27.25 22.45
CA PRO A 422 0.60 28.19 23.27
C PRO A 422 1.39 27.58 24.44
N GLN A 423 1.01 26.38 24.92
CA GLN A 423 1.73 25.70 25.99
C GLN A 423 3.17 25.34 25.59
N TRP A 424 3.41 25.02 24.31
CA TRP A 424 4.71 24.54 23.84
C TRP A 424 5.17 25.11 22.50
N ALA A 425 4.36 25.96 21.85
CA ALA A 425 4.66 26.58 20.57
C ALA A 425 6.07 27.20 20.50
N ASP A 426 6.50 27.88 21.57
CA ASP A 426 7.79 28.59 21.65
C ASP A 426 8.97 27.73 22.13
N VAL A 427 8.72 26.48 22.52
CA VAL A 427 9.75 25.53 22.96
C VAL A 427 10.71 25.28 21.81
N GLU A 428 12.01 25.26 22.12
CA GLU A 428 13.06 25.00 21.13
C GLU A 428 12.90 23.60 20.52
N TYR A 429 12.81 23.53 19.19
CA TYR A 429 12.75 22.28 18.45
C TYR A 429 14.17 21.79 18.13
N ALA A 430 14.44 20.50 18.33
CA ALA A 430 15.65 19.80 17.86
C ALA A 430 17.02 20.52 18.07
N ARG A 431 17.19 21.30 19.15
CA ARG A 431 18.39 22.14 19.41
C ARG A 431 18.69 23.20 18.33
N ALA A 432 17.66 23.65 17.62
CA ALA A 432 17.77 24.58 16.50
C ALA A 432 18.19 26.00 16.88
N LYS A 433 18.32 26.39 18.17
CA LYS A 433 18.83 27.73 18.55
C LYS A 433 20.35 27.75 18.68
N ASP A 434 21.04 26.73 18.19
CA ASP A 434 22.50 26.65 18.23
C ASP A 434 23.16 27.78 17.43
N PRO A 435 24.08 28.57 18.01
CA PRO A 435 24.72 29.69 17.33
C PRO A 435 25.70 29.27 16.21
N THR A 436 26.11 28.00 16.16
CA THR A 436 27.05 27.44 15.18
C THR A 436 26.37 27.20 13.84
N PHE A 437 25.18 26.61 13.88
CA PHE A 437 24.41 26.23 12.69
C PHE A 437 23.30 27.21 12.37
N GLY A 438 22.84 27.99 13.36
CA GLY A 438 21.66 28.82 13.22
C GLY A 438 20.37 28.01 13.33
N PRO A 439 19.21 28.62 13.06
CA PRO A 439 17.93 27.91 13.02
C PRO A 439 17.96 26.80 11.96
N ASP A 440 17.29 25.69 12.26
CA ASP A 440 16.97 24.71 11.22
C ASP A 440 16.19 25.41 10.11
N TRP A 441 16.26 24.86 8.90
CA TRP A 441 15.70 25.52 7.71
C TRP A 441 14.17 25.69 7.77
N CYS A 442 13.47 24.91 8.60
CA CYS A 442 12.05 25.10 8.90
C CYS A 442 11.80 26.11 10.05
N GLY A 443 12.80 26.40 10.89
CA GLY A 443 12.63 27.26 12.07
C GLY A 443 13.30 26.72 13.33
N SER A 444 12.98 27.33 14.48
CA SER A 444 13.68 27.06 15.75
C SER A 444 12.78 26.61 16.90
N THR A 445 11.49 26.48 16.63
CA THR A 445 10.45 26.22 17.64
C THR A 445 9.51 25.11 17.20
N ILE A 446 8.79 24.50 18.16
CA ILE A 446 7.80 23.46 17.85
C ILE A 446 6.70 24.01 16.92
N ALA A 447 6.27 25.25 17.09
CA ALA A 447 5.27 25.84 16.19
C ALA A 447 5.72 25.90 14.72
N GLN A 448 7.02 26.06 14.48
CA GLN A 448 7.61 26.20 13.16
C GLN A 448 7.98 24.83 12.52
N CYS A 449 8.53 23.91 13.31
CA CYS A 449 9.12 22.66 12.79
C CYS A 449 8.48 21.37 13.34
N GLY A 450 7.55 21.46 14.28
CA GLY A 450 7.14 20.33 15.11
C GLY A 450 6.20 19.30 14.48
N CYS A 451 5.86 19.39 13.19
CA CYS A 451 4.79 18.58 12.57
C CYS A 451 5.02 17.07 12.67
N ALA A 452 6.21 16.60 12.29
CA ALA A 452 6.57 15.18 12.33
C ALA A 452 6.52 14.62 13.76
N MET A 453 7.15 15.33 14.70
CA MET A 453 7.19 14.91 16.11
C MET A 453 5.80 14.97 16.75
N THR A 454 4.96 15.96 16.41
CA THR A 454 3.59 16.07 16.92
C THR A 454 2.71 14.94 16.36
N SER A 455 2.96 14.51 15.13
CA SER A 455 2.30 13.33 14.55
C SER A 455 2.73 12.03 15.24
N VAL A 456 4.00 11.90 15.65
CA VAL A 456 4.46 10.78 16.49
C VAL A 456 3.75 10.79 17.85
N ALA A 457 3.64 11.94 18.51
CA ALA A 457 2.88 12.05 19.77
C ALA A 457 1.42 11.59 19.59
N THR A 458 0.80 11.97 18.47
CA THR A 458 -0.57 11.54 18.14
C THR A 458 -0.67 10.03 17.98
N VAL A 459 0.23 9.41 17.21
CA VAL A 459 0.25 7.96 17.01
C VAL A 459 0.48 7.21 18.33
N LEU A 460 1.45 7.64 19.14
CA LEU A 460 1.70 7.07 20.46
C LEU A 460 0.43 7.10 21.33
N ALA A 461 -0.24 8.25 21.40
CA ALA A 461 -1.44 8.39 22.19
C ALA A 461 -2.60 7.50 21.69
N LEU A 462 -2.73 7.31 20.37
CA LEU A 462 -3.73 6.40 19.77
C LEU A 462 -3.44 4.93 20.06
N TYR A 463 -2.16 4.57 20.28
CA TYR A 463 -1.73 3.29 20.84
C TYR A 463 -1.83 3.22 22.38
N SER A 464 -2.48 4.18 23.03
CA SER A 464 -2.60 4.28 24.49
C SER A 464 -1.28 4.50 25.24
N LEU A 465 -0.22 4.95 24.54
CA LEU A 465 1.03 5.41 25.13
C LEU A 465 0.89 6.89 25.48
N VAL A 466 0.37 7.18 26.67
CA VAL A 466 -0.06 8.54 27.07
C VAL A 466 0.73 9.14 28.24
N GLU A 467 1.66 8.38 28.84
CA GLU A 467 2.49 8.80 29.97
C GLU A 467 3.95 8.53 29.64
N MET A 468 4.81 9.53 29.79
CA MET A 468 6.24 9.48 29.53
C MET A 468 6.98 8.71 30.64
N PRO A 469 8.21 8.21 30.38
CA PRO A 469 8.96 7.44 31.37
C PRO A 469 9.30 8.17 32.68
N ASP A 470 9.26 9.51 32.68
CA ASP A 470 9.46 10.33 33.88
C ASP A 470 8.15 10.59 34.65
N GLY A 471 7.03 10.03 34.20
CA GLY A 471 5.69 10.18 34.77
C GLY A 471 4.96 11.45 34.30
N ALA A 472 5.53 12.23 33.37
CA ALA A 472 4.82 13.35 32.76
C ALA A 472 3.80 12.85 31.71
N ASP A 473 2.74 13.62 31.45
CA ASP A 473 1.82 13.29 30.37
C ASP A 473 2.54 13.39 29.00
N LEU A 474 2.18 12.52 28.06
CA LEU A 474 2.63 12.65 26.68
C LEU A 474 2.10 13.96 26.08
N SER A 475 3.00 14.75 25.50
CA SER A 475 2.69 15.99 24.78
C SER A 475 3.80 16.27 23.76
N PRO A 476 3.57 17.18 22.81
CA PRO A 476 4.62 17.67 21.93
C PRO A 476 5.85 18.19 22.68
N GLU A 477 5.67 18.86 23.83
CA GLU A 477 6.78 19.35 24.65
C GLU A 477 7.58 18.22 25.29
N THR A 478 6.90 17.30 25.99
CA THR A 478 7.56 16.21 26.72
C THR A 478 8.19 15.22 25.77
N LEU A 479 7.57 14.96 24.61
CA LEU A 479 8.16 14.17 23.54
C LEU A 479 9.38 14.86 22.93
N ASN A 480 9.31 16.15 22.60
CA ASN A 480 10.46 16.91 22.10
C ASN A 480 11.64 16.88 23.10
N ALA A 481 11.36 17.04 24.40
CA ALA A 481 12.38 16.98 25.44
C ALA A 481 13.05 15.60 25.48
N TRP A 482 12.27 14.53 25.41
CA TRP A 482 12.81 13.17 25.32
C TRP A 482 13.57 12.96 24.00
N PHE A 483 13.07 13.42 22.87
CA PHE A 483 13.74 13.28 21.56
C PHE A 483 15.13 13.95 21.58
N ASN A 484 15.26 15.09 22.25
CA ASN A 484 16.53 15.79 22.47
C ASN A 484 17.47 15.12 23.50
N GLY A 485 17.06 14.00 24.09
CA GLY A 485 17.89 13.18 24.97
C GLY A 485 19.15 12.68 24.27
N ASN A 486 20.24 12.57 25.03
CA ASN A 486 21.55 12.14 24.51
C ASN A 486 22.07 12.96 23.31
N ALA A 487 21.61 14.20 23.16
CA ALA A 487 22.02 15.08 22.08
C ALA A 487 23.53 15.36 22.10
N ARG A 488 24.16 15.28 20.93
CA ARG A 488 25.57 15.55 20.69
C ARG A 488 25.74 16.35 19.40
N LEU A 489 26.74 17.21 19.42
CA LEU A 489 27.09 18.08 18.30
C LEU A 489 27.99 17.32 17.30
N THR A 490 27.70 17.43 16.01
CA THR A 490 28.55 16.95 14.90
C THR A 490 29.00 18.14 14.04
N GLU A 491 29.75 17.89 12.95
CA GLU A 491 30.15 18.94 12.01
C GLU A 491 29.01 19.47 11.14
N ARG A 492 27.88 18.75 11.04
CA ARG A 492 26.71 19.14 10.23
C ARG A 492 25.47 19.49 11.05
N GLY A 493 25.46 19.25 12.35
CA GLY A 493 24.36 19.65 13.22
C GLY A 493 24.23 18.76 14.45
N TRP A 494 23.07 18.84 15.10
CA TRP A 494 22.77 18.02 16.26
C TRP A 494 22.28 16.64 15.88
N VAL A 495 22.75 15.63 16.60
CA VAL A 495 22.22 14.27 16.58
C VAL A 495 21.81 13.90 18.00
N SER A 496 20.64 13.32 18.16
CA SER A 496 20.05 12.90 19.43
C SER A 496 19.33 11.57 19.25
N GLN A 497 18.64 11.09 20.27
CA GLN A 497 17.89 9.84 20.18
C GLN A 497 16.63 9.96 19.30
N GLY A 498 15.98 11.12 19.25
CA GLY A 498 14.79 11.35 18.43
C GLY A 498 15.01 12.22 17.18
N TYR A 499 16.13 12.95 17.11
CA TYR A 499 16.45 13.83 15.98
C TYR A 499 17.82 13.60 15.38
N ILE A 500 17.91 13.86 14.07
CA ILE A 500 19.16 14.02 13.34
C ILE A 500 19.04 15.21 12.40
N TYR A 501 19.85 16.25 12.65
CA TYR A 501 19.84 17.49 11.86
C TYR A 501 18.43 18.09 11.73
N GLY A 502 17.63 18.03 12.79
CA GLY A 502 16.24 18.50 12.79
C GLY A 502 15.21 17.47 12.30
N ASP A 503 15.62 16.39 11.62
CA ASP A 503 14.71 15.35 11.14
C ASP A 503 14.35 14.33 12.23
N VAL A 504 13.07 13.97 12.29
CA VAL A 504 12.56 12.93 13.18
C VAL A 504 13.05 11.55 12.75
N ILE A 505 13.50 10.78 13.74
CA ILE A 505 13.85 9.37 13.62
C ILE A 505 12.64 8.53 14.07
N TRP A 506 11.96 7.87 13.12
CA TRP A 506 10.71 7.15 13.42
C TRP A 506 10.89 6.00 14.43
N THR A 507 12.02 5.30 14.38
CA THR A 507 12.34 4.19 15.30
C THR A 507 12.58 4.65 16.74
N ALA A 508 12.67 5.97 17.00
CA ALA A 508 12.72 6.49 18.37
C ALA A 508 11.44 6.14 19.14
N ALA A 509 10.30 5.97 18.45
CA ALA A 509 9.06 5.47 19.04
C ALA A 509 9.21 4.04 19.60
N ASN A 510 10.08 3.21 19.00
CA ASN A 510 10.38 1.87 19.49
C ASN A 510 10.94 1.95 20.91
N GLN A 511 12.06 2.66 21.08
CA GLN A 511 12.71 2.85 22.38
C GLN A 511 11.75 3.46 23.40
N LEU A 512 11.05 4.53 23.04
CA LEU A 512 10.15 5.21 23.97
C LEU A 512 9.02 4.30 24.46
N SER A 513 8.41 3.51 23.56
CA SER A 513 7.36 2.57 23.95
C SER A 513 7.89 1.45 24.87
N ALA A 514 9.14 1.02 24.66
CA ALA A 514 9.82 0.06 25.54
C ALA A 514 10.05 0.64 26.95
N GLU A 515 10.53 1.88 27.03
CA GLU A 515 10.76 2.57 28.31
C GLU A 515 9.44 2.74 29.08
N MET A 516 8.36 3.09 28.39
CA MET A 516 7.01 3.18 28.97
C MET A 516 6.51 1.81 29.46
N HIS A 517 6.63 0.76 28.64
CA HIS A 517 6.26 -0.62 29.00
C HIS A 517 7.05 -1.15 30.21
N ALA A 518 8.35 -0.83 30.29
CA ALA A 518 9.20 -1.23 31.40
C ALA A 518 8.77 -0.62 32.74
N ILE A 519 8.14 0.56 32.72
CA ILE A 519 7.60 1.22 33.92
C ILE A 519 6.24 0.65 34.29
N ASP A 520 5.35 0.50 33.30
CA ASP A 520 4.03 -0.09 33.50
C ASP A 520 3.68 -1.00 32.30
N PRO A 521 3.67 -2.33 32.50
CA PRO A 521 3.37 -3.29 31.44
C PRO A 521 1.99 -3.15 30.80
N LYS A 522 1.10 -2.29 31.34
CA LYS A 522 -0.16 -1.93 30.68
C LYS A 522 0.07 -1.22 29.34
N PHE A 523 1.20 -0.53 29.18
CA PHE A 523 1.53 0.18 27.97
C PHE A 523 2.01 -0.81 26.90
N PRO A 524 1.44 -0.82 25.69
CA PRO A 524 1.92 -1.71 24.63
C PRO A 524 3.24 -1.20 24.06
N THR A 525 4.08 -2.11 23.58
CA THR A 525 5.25 -1.75 22.78
C THR A 525 4.85 -1.62 21.32
N ILE A 526 5.39 -0.62 20.63
CA ILE A 526 5.16 -0.40 19.19
C ILE A 526 6.49 -0.31 18.46
N ARG A 527 6.54 -0.80 17.23
CA ARG A 527 7.68 -0.63 16.33
C ARG A 527 7.31 0.14 15.09
N PHE A 528 8.26 0.92 14.58
CA PHE A 528 8.27 1.34 13.19
C PHE A 528 8.44 0.12 12.28
N VAL A 529 7.58 0.02 11.26
CA VAL A 529 7.57 -1.09 10.30
C VAL A 529 8.36 -0.71 9.05
N ARG A 530 7.90 0.33 8.35
CA ARG A 530 8.46 0.82 7.10
C ARG A 530 7.87 2.19 6.74
N THR A 531 8.49 2.85 5.78
CA THR A 531 7.84 3.88 4.98
C THR A 531 7.00 3.20 3.89
N GLY A 532 5.78 3.65 3.68
CA GLY A 532 4.86 3.16 2.65
C GLY A 532 4.58 4.18 1.55
N SER A 533 3.76 3.76 0.59
CA SER A 533 3.43 4.58 -0.59
C SER A 533 2.49 5.73 -0.26
N GLY A 534 1.76 5.64 0.86
CA GLY A 534 0.69 6.60 1.19
C GLY A 534 -0.52 6.49 0.26
N SER A 535 -0.63 5.41 -0.52
CA SER A 535 -1.83 5.12 -1.31
C SER A 535 -3.07 5.01 -0.44
N GLU A 536 -4.23 5.44 -0.95
CA GLU A 536 -5.47 5.37 -0.17
C GLU A 536 -5.82 3.94 0.27
N ALA A 537 -5.53 2.93 -0.56
CA ALA A 537 -5.72 1.52 -0.20
C ALA A 537 -4.85 1.08 0.98
N GLU A 538 -3.57 1.50 1.03
CA GLU A 538 -2.68 1.25 2.17
C GLU A 538 -3.22 1.94 3.43
N ILE A 539 -3.57 3.22 3.32
CA ILE A 539 -4.07 4.01 4.46
C ILE A 539 -5.34 3.36 5.03
N ARG A 540 -6.30 3.00 4.18
CA ARG A 540 -7.54 2.34 4.62
C ARG A 540 -7.27 0.99 5.26
N SER A 541 -6.43 0.16 4.64
CA SER A 541 -6.04 -1.14 5.18
C SER A 541 -5.43 -1.04 6.59
N GLU A 542 -4.57 -0.05 6.82
CA GLU A 542 -3.97 0.17 8.14
C GLU A 542 -5.01 0.66 9.17
N LEU A 543 -5.84 1.65 8.80
CA LEU A 543 -6.86 2.20 9.68
C LEU A 543 -7.98 1.19 10.03
N GLU A 544 -8.40 0.37 9.08
CA GLU A 544 -9.35 -0.74 9.30
C GLU A 544 -8.77 -1.79 10.25
N ALA A 545 -7.45 -1.97 10.24
CA ALA A 545 -6.74 -2.82 11.18
C ALA A 545 -6.45 -2.14 12.53
N GLY A 546 -7.01 -0.94 12.78
CA GLY A 546 -6.83 -0.19 14.02
C GLY A 546 -5.43 0.40 14.19
N ARG A 547 -4.65 0.51 13.12
CA ARG A 547 -3.28 1.04 13.14
C ARG A 547 -3.27 2.48 12.60
N PRO A 548 -3.11 3.50 13.46
CA PRO A 548 -2.93 4.86 13.01
C PRO A 548 -1.62 4.99 12.22
N ILE A 549 -1.62 5.85 11.22
CA ILE A 549 -0.53 5.97 10.24
C ILE A 549 -0.16 7.45 10.07
N ILE A 550 1.13 7.76 10.02
CA ILE A 550 1.57 9.13 9.72
C ILE A 550 1.69 9.26 8.20
N LEU A 551 1.21 10.37 7.64
CA LEU A 551 1.24 10.66 6.22
C LEU A 551 2.18 11.84 5.96
N GLU A 552 3.02 11.68 4.96
CA GLU A 552 3.75 12.79 4.37
C GLU A 552 2.87 13.46 3.31
N VAL A 553 2.64 14.75 3.47
CA VAL A 553 1.97 15.59 2.49
C VAL A 553 2.91 16.74 2.12
N PRO A 554 2.67 17.48 1.02
CA PRO A 554 3.49 18.63 0.69
C PRO A 554 3.32 19.64 1.82
N GLY A 555 4.40 20.02 2.46
CA GLY A 555 4.34 20.93 3.59
C GLY A 555 4.59 20.34 4.95
N HIS A 556 4.38 19.03 5.11
CA HIS A 556 3.80 18.66 6.37
C HIS A 556 3.78 17.17 6.65
N TRP A 557 3.70 16.87 7.95
CA TRP A 557 3.39 15.56 8.46
C TRP A 557 2.08 15.63 9.23
N ILE A 558 1.18 14.72 8.92
CA ILE A 558 -0.13 14.59 9.57
C ILE A 558 -0.33 13.15 10.02
N ALA A 559 -1.22 12.90 10.97
CA ALA A 559 -1.62 11.55 11.33
C ALA A 559 -3.01 11.24 10.75
N ALA A 560 -3.16 10.13 10.04
CA ALA A 560 -4.48 9.55 9.77
C ALA A 560 -4.90 8.73 10.99
N VAL A 561 -6.09 9.02 11.51
CA VAL A 561 -6.51 8.58 12.85
C VAL A 561 -7.74 7.67 12.84
N GLY A 562 -8.40 7.52 11.69
CA GLY A 562 -9.54 6.62 11.55
C GLY A 562 -10.33 6.86 10.27
N ILE A 563 -11.44 6.15 10.16
CA ILE A 563 -12.40 6.28 9.06
C ILE A 563 -13.74 6.67 9.68
N GLU A 564 -14.34 7.76 9.22
CA GLU A 564 -15.65 8.23 9.67
C GLU A 564 -16.74 7.22 9.26
N GLU A 565 -17.45 6.65 10.24
CA GLU A 565 -18.42 5.57 10.00
C GLU A 565 -19.55 5.94 9.02
N GLU A 566 -20.04 7.18 9.07
CA GLU A 566 -21.19 7.61 8.26
C GLU A 566 -20.84 7.85 6.79
N THR A 567 -19.61 8.31 6.52
CA THR A 567 -19.21 8.80 5.19
C THR A 567 -18.11 7.95 4.55
N GLY A 568 -17.42 7.10 5.33
CA GLY A 568 -16.24 6.36 4.90
C GLY A 568 -15.01 7.24 4.65
N ARG A 569 -15.02 8.50 5.08
CA ARG A 569 -13.92 9.45 4.83
C ARG A 569 -12.79 9.26 5.85
N ILE A 570 -11.55 9.42 5.40
CA ILE A 570 -10.37 9.27 6.27
C ILE A 570 -10.24 10.52 7.15
N LEU A 571 -10.27 10.29 8.46
CA LEU A 571 -10.06 11.31 9.48
C LEU A 571 -8.56 11.55 9.67
N ILE A 572 -8.19 12.82 9.82
CA ILE A 572 -6.81 13.24 10.07
C ILE A 572 -6.70 14.13 11.31
N ASN A 573 -5.57 14.02 11.98
CA ASN A 573 -5.05 15.01 12.90
C ASN A 573 -3.92 15.76 12.18
N ASP A 574 -4.21 16.99 11.78
CA ASP A 574 -3.24 17.92 11.26
C ASP A 574 -2.67 18.76 12.42
N PRO A 575 -1.36 18.64 12.74
CA PRO A 575 -0.78 19.29 13.90
C PRO A 575 -0.72 20.82 13.79
N PHE A 576 -0.94 21.41 12.61
CA PHE A 576 -0.92 22.86 12.45
C PHE A 576 -2.31 23.44 12.12
N TYR A 577 -3.05 22.80 11.22
CA TYR A 577 -4.35 23.25 10.74
C TYR A 577 -5.49 22.47 11.41
N ARG A 578 -5.92 22.94 12.59
CA ARG A 578 -6.98 22.28 13.38
C ARG A 578 -8.32 22.13 12.63
N ASP A 579 -8.58 22.97 11.64
CA ASP A 579 -9.79 22.92 10.80
C ASP A 579 -9.74 21.84 9.72
N ARG A 580 -8.55 21.29 9.41
CA ARG A 580 -8.36 20.17 8.47
C ARG A 580 -8.57 18.85 9.20
N THR A 581 -9.76 18.28 9.03
CA THR A 581 -10.17 17.05 9.73
C THR A 581 -10.29 15.84 8.82
N HIS A 582 -10.30 16.03 7.50
CA HIS A 582 -10.49 14.94 6.53
C HIS A 582 -9.47 15.01 5.39
N LEU A 583 -8.86 13.87 5.09
CA LEU A 583 -7.75 13.77 4.14
C LEU A 583 -8.13 14.21 2.72
N ASP A 584 -9.25 13.72 2.20
CA ASP A 584 -9.76 13.97 0.85
C ASP A 584 -9.99 15.46 0.57
N THR A 585 -10.46 16.21 1.56
CA THR A 585 -10.71 17.66 1.41
C THR A 585 -9.48 18.51 1.69
N ALA A 586 -8.62 18.07 2.59
CA ALA A 586 -7.45 18.84 3.01
C ALA A 586 -6.26 18.65 2.04
N TYR A 587 -6.11 17.44 1.51
CA TYR A 587 -4.95 16.98 0.74
C TYR A 587 -5.34 16.04 -0.41
N PRO A 588 -6.22 16.45 -1.34
CA PRO A 588 -6.69 15.59 -2.44
C PRO A 588 -5.54 15.16 -3.35
N ASP A 589 -5.25 13.86 -3.41
CA ASP A 589 -4.17 13.26 -4.23
C ASP A 589 -2.76 13.81 -3.93
N LEU A 590 -2.55 14.33 -2.72
CA LEU A 590 -1.29 14.98 -2.33
C LEU A 590 -0.43 14.14 -1.37
N VAL A 591 -0.90 12.98 -0.91
CA VAL A 591 -0.09 12.11 -0.05
C VAL A 591 1.11 11.59 -0.84
N LYS A 592 2.31 11.79 -0.30
CA LYS A 592 3.58 11.39 -0.92
C LYS A 592 4.07 10.05 -0.43
N SER A 593 3.95 9.83 0.88
CA SER A 593 4.42 8.63 1.55
C SER A 593 3.67 8.44 2.86
N SER A 594 3.89 7.30 3.51
CA SER A 594 3.33 7.00 4.82
C SER A 594 4.39 6.39 5.74
N VAL A 595 4.18 6.46 7.06
CA VAL A 595 5.06 5.89 8.08
C VAL A 595 4.21 5.00 8.95
N LEU A 596 4.50 3.70 8.89
CA LEU A 596 3.69 2.66 9.53
C LEU A 596 4.31 2.26 10.87
N PHE A 597 3.45 2.15 11.86
CA PHE A 597 3.78 1.59 13.17
C PHE A 597 2.83 0.43 13.48
N GLU A 598 3.31 -0.57 14.20
CA GLU A 598 2.47 -1.66 14.70
C GLU A 598 2.89 -2.08 16.12
N PRO A 599 1.98 -2.67 16.92
CA PRO A 599 2.35 -3.32 18.16
C PRO A 599 3.35 -4.45 17.91
N SER A 600 4.41 -4.53 18.72
CA SER A 600 5.44 -5.57 18.55
C SER A 600 6.25 -5.84 19.81
N ASP A 601 6.61 -7.11 20.01
CA ASP A 601 7.53 -7.55 21.06
C ASP A 601 9.02 -7.44 20.64
N ASP A 602 9.30 -7.20 19.36
CA ASP A 602 10.66 -6.96 18.86
C ASP A 602 10.81 -5.54 18.33
N LEU A 603 11.50 -4.73 19.12
CA LEU A 603 11.71 -3.31 18.86
C LEU A 603 13.00 -3.01 18.11
N SER A 604 13.76 -4.05 17.74
CA SER A 604 15.11 -3.88 17.25
C SER A 604 15.19 -3.32 15.83
N ALA A 605 16.13 -2.39 15.63
CA ALA A 605 16.36 -1.72 14.37
C ALA A 605 17.78 -1.14 14.28
N VAL A 606 18.26 -0.91 13.07
CA VAL A 606 19.50 -0.18 12.79
C VAL A 606 19.19 0.89 11.76
N VAL A 607 19.53 2.13 12.07
CA VAL A 607 19.23 3.28 11.21
C VAL A 607 20.53 3.99 10.85
N PHE A 608 20.76 4.12 9.55
CA PHE A 608 21.85 4.88 8.98
C PHE A 608 21.28 6.16 8.40
N THR A 609 21.74 7.30 8.88
CA THR A 609 21.31 8.60 8.33
C THR A 609 22.51 9.39 7.89
N ALA A 610 22.47 9.85 6.65
CA ALA A 610 23.48 10.69 6.05
C ALA A 610 22.79 11.92 5.42
N PRO A 611 23.51 13.02 5.19
CA PRO A 611 23.02 14.09 4.35
C PRO A 611 22.61 13.62 2.95
N SER A 612 21.66 14.30 2.31
CA SER A 612 21.13 13.91 1.00
C SER A 612 22.20 13.87 -0.11
N ASP A 613 23.26 14.66 0.01
CA ASP A 613 24.40 14.69 -0.92
C ASP A 613 25.44 13.57 -0.68
N VAL A 614 25.28 12.76 0.38
CA VAL A 614 26.17 11.64 0.70
C VAL A 614 25.59 10.34 0.16
N ARG A 615 26.39 9.65 -0.66
CA ARG A 615 26.05 8.34 -1.22
C ARG A 615 26.61 7.22 -0.34
N MET A 616 25.75 6.28 0.03
CA MET A 616 26.12 5.18 0.92
C MET A 616 25.53 3.84 0.47
N ARG A 617 26.28 2.77 0.76
CA ARG A 617 25.90 1.37 0.56
C ARG A 617 26.12 0.61 1.85
N ILE A 618 25.15 -0.21 2.23
CA ILE A 618 25.25 -1.11 3.38
C ILE A 618 25.16 -2.55 2.89
N THR A 619 26.04 -3.40 3.39
CA THR A 619 26.09 -4.82 3.05
C THR A 619 26.00 -5.65 4.31
N ASP A 620 25.15 -6.68 4.31
CA ASP A 620 25.08 -7.65 5.42
C ASP A 620 26.09 -8.80 5.29
N LYS A 621 26.16 -9.67 6.30
CA LYS A 621 27.05 -10.85 6.32
C LYS A 621 26.80 -11.82 5.17
N GLN A 622 25.60 -11.84 4.60
CA GLN A 622 25.21 -12.71 3.49
C GLN A 622 25.49 -12.06 2.12
N GLY A 623 26.03 -10.83 2.10
CA GLY A 623 26.38 -10.09 0.90
C GLY A 623 25.19 -9.38 0.24
N ARG A 624 24.03 -9.31 0.91
CA ARG A 624 22.88 -8.54 0.44
C ARG A 624 23.12 -7.07 0.72
N VAL A 625 22.63 -6.22 -0.18
CA VAL A 625 22.94 -4.79 -0.20
C VAL A 625 21.68 -3.96 -0.02
N VAL A 626 21.77 -2.88 0.74
CA VAL A 626 20.84 -1.75 0.68
C VAL A 626 21.58 -0.44 0.42
N GLY A 627 20.99 0.45 -0.37
CA GLY A 627 21.54 1.78 -0.63
C GLY A 627 21.48 2.19 -2.10
N THR A 628 21.98 3.38 -2.40
CA THR A 628 21.86 4.02 -3.71
C THR A 628 23.03 3.60 -4.61
N LEU A 629 22.77 2.83 -5.68
CA LEU A 629 23.80 2.29 -6.57
C LEU A 629 23.82 2.88 -8.00
N ASN A 630 22.85 3.73 -8.36
CA ASN A 630 22.80 4.38 -9.69
C ASN A 630 23.12 5.88 -9.66
N THR A 631 23.64 6.37 -10.79
CA THR A 631 24.46 7.57 -10.97
C THR A 631 23.68 8.79 -11.48
N GLY A 632 22.97 9.50 -10.60
CA GLY A 632 22.18 10.69 -10.97
C GLY A 632 21.94 11.72 -9.86
N ALA A 633 21.08 12.72 -10.11
CA ALA A 633 20.69 13.77 -9.17
C ALA A 633 19.93 13.20 -7.95
N ALA A 634 19.61 14.01 -6.94
CA ALA A 634 18.89 13.55 -5.73
C ALA A 634 17.56 12.83 -6.04
N GLU A 635 16.88 13.20 -7.13
CA GLU A 635 15.65 12.56 -7.64
C GLU A 635 15.90 11.14 -8.22
N ASP A 636 17.14 10.84 -8.63
CA ASP A 636 17.56 9.54 -9.17
C ASP A 636 18.01 8.56 -8.06
N ALA A 637 18.18 9.05 -6.82
CA ALA A 637 18.62 8.24 -5.69
C ALA A 637 17.55 7.23 -5.23
N GLU A 638 16.27 7.62 -5.31
CA GLU A 638 15.13 6.78 -4.91
C GLU A 638 14.77 5.72 -5.96
N SER A 639 14.84 6.08 -7.25
CA SER A 639 14.63 5.15 -8.38
C SER A 639 15.81 4.21 -8.62
N GLY A 640 16.99 4.52 -8.06
CA GLY A 640 18.23 3.74 -8.14
C GLY A 640 18.63 3.01 -6.85
N ALA A 641 17.79 3.02 -5.81
CA ALA A 641 18.07 2.34 -4.54
C ALA A 641 17.88 0.83 -4.68
N VAL A 642 18.89 0.07 -4.27
CA VAL A 642 18.78 -1.39 -4.11
C VAL A 642 18.28 -1.66 -2.70
N ILE A 643 17.21 -2.45 -2.55
CA ILE A 643 16.68 -2.90 -1.26
C ILE A 643 16.76 -4.43 -1.22
N GLY A 644 17.97 -4.96 -1.06
CA GLY A 644 18.25 -6.40 -1.08
C GLY A 644 18.25 -7.06 0.31
N ILE A 645 18.30 -6.28 1.39
CA ILE A 645 18.19 -6.79 2.76
C ILE A 645 16.69 -6.88 3.13
N PRO A 646 16.15 -8.06 3.48
CA PRO A 646 14.74 -8.21 3.81
C PRO A 646 14.28 -7.27 4.92
N GLY A 647 13.16 -6.59 4.69
CA GLY A 647 12.58 -5.63 5.63
C GLY A 647 13.31 -4.29 5.70
N ALA A 648 14.44 -4.12 5.02
CA ALA A 648 15.10 -2.82 4.94
C ALA A 648 14.23 -1.79 4.22
N SER A 649 14.32 -0.53 4.62
CA SER A 649 13.74 0.59 3.89
C SER A 649 14.79 1.66 3.62
N TYR A 650 14.66 2.32 2.48
CA TYR A 650 15.39 3.54 2.15
C TYR A 650 14.39 4.68 2.01
N SER A 651 14.74 5.85 2.53
CA SER A 651 14.00 7.09 2.30
C SER A 651 14.99 8.21 2.05
N SER A 652 14.78 8.98 1.00
CA SER A 652 15.44 10.26 0.80
C SER A 652 14.48 11.38 1.18
N ARG A 653 14.99 12.40 1.85
CA ARG A 653 14.23 13.59 2.21
C ARG A 653 14.94 14.80 1.67
N GLN A 654 14.19 15.64 0.97
CA GLN A 654 14.57 17.03 0.79
C GLN A 654 14.31 17.78 2.10
N ALA A 655 15.12 18.79 2.38
CA ALA A 655 14.87 19.65 3.51
C ALA A 655 13.48 20.29 3.43
N TRP A 656 12.82 20.34 4.59
CA TRP A 656 11.42 20.70 4.75
C TRP A 656 11.14 22.21 4.87
N ARG A 657 10.20 22.79 4.09
CA ARG A 657 9.77 24.20 4.28
C ARG A 657 8.60 24.32 5.26
N ASP A 658 8.82 25.04 6.36
CA ASP A 658 7.82 25.27 7.42
C ASP A 658 6.45 25.79 6.90
N PRO A 659 5.32 25.21 7.37
CA PRO A 659 3.98 25.63 6.97
C PRO A 659 3.66 27.09 7.33
N THR A 660 4.36 27.71 8.28
CA THR A 660 4.17 29.10 8.75
C THR A 660 4.96 30.15 7.99
N CYS A 661 5.80 29.73 7.04
CA CYS A 661 6.49 30.62 6.09
C CYS A 661 7.53 31.54 6.74
N ILE A 662 8.01 31.18 7.93
CA ILE A 662 8.89 32.06 8.71
C ILE A 662 10.33 32.04 8.15
N MET A 663 10.68 31.07 7.29
CA MET A 663 11.99 30.96 6.65
C MET A 663 11.97 30.73 5.12
N SER A 664 13.08 31.11 4.47
CA SER A 664 13.35 30.91 3.03
C SER A 664 13.36 29.41 2.68
N PRO A 665 13.08 29.04 1.41
CA PRO A 665 13.19 27.65 0.97
C PRO A 665 14.59 27.09 1.27
N PRO A 666 14.68 25.81 1.65
CA PRO A 666 15.96 25.19 1.97
C PRO A 666 16.87 25.10 0.73
N PRO A 667 18.19 25.03 0.92
CA PRO A 667 19.14 24.78 -0.17
C PRO A 667 18.85 23.46 -0.91
N GLU A 668 19.21 23.39 -2.20
CA GLU A 668 19.01 22.18 -3.05
C GLU A 668 19.77 20.94 -2.54
N ASP A 669 20.84 21.13 -1.75
CA ASP A 669 21.65 20.09 -1.12
C ASP A 669 21.25 19.81 0.34
N ALA A 670 20.16 20.41 0.83
CA ALA A 670 19.67 20.21 2.17
C ALA A 670 18.68 19.03 2.22
N GLY A 671 18.78 18.22 3.28
CA GLY A 671 17.99 17.01 3.45
C GLY A 671 18.81 15.82 3.93
N THR A 672 18.18 14.65 4.05
CA THR A 672 18.82 13.44 4.57
C THR A 672 18.44 12.19 3.76
N ASN A 673 19.42 11.30 3.59
CA ASN A 673 19.23 9.92 3.18
C ASN A 673 19.19 9.05 4.43
N GLN A 674 18.13 8.26 4.59
CA GLN A 674 17.97 7.36 5.73
C GLN A 674 17.75 5.92 5.23
N ILE A 675 18.52 4.99 5.79
CA ILE A 675 18.36 3.55 5.59
C ILE A 675 18.02 2.93 6.94
N ILE A 676 16.94 2.15 6.98
CA ILE A 676 16.47 1.48 8.18
C ILE A 676 16.52 -0.03 7.93
N LEU A 677 17.08 -0.78 8.86
CA LEU A 677 17.19 -2.24 8.84
C LEU A 677 16.44 -2.80 10.07
N PRO A 678 15.41 -3.64 9.89
CA PRO A 678 14.70 -4.25 11.01
C PRO A 678 15.53 -5.37 11.65
N GLY A 679 15.16 -5.70 12.89
CA GLY A 679 15.83 -6.55 13.87
C GLY A 679 16.76 -7.68 13.41
N GLY A 680 17.91 -7.72 14.08
CA GLY A 680 18.97 -8.72 13.96
C GLY A 680 20.33 -8.06 14.19
N ALA A 681 21.06 -8.49 15.22
CA ALA A 681 22.47 -8.11 15.42
C ALA A 681 23.37 -8.77 14.37
N ASP A 682 23.17 -8.44 13.09
CA ASP A 682 24.13 -8.72 12.05
C ASP A 682 25.20 -7.62 12.04
N ASP A 683 26.42 -8.00 11.67
CA ASP A 683 27.46 -7.01 11.43
C ASP A 683 27.26 -6.50 10.01
N TYR A 684 27.24 -5.18 9.86
CA TYR A 684 27.07 -4.54 8.56
C TYR A 684 28.37 -3.86 8.14
N THR A 685 28.66 -3.94 6.84
CA THR A 685 29.68 -3.10 6.23
C THR A 685 29.01 -1.90 5.58
N LEU A 686 29.27 -0.72 6.11
CA LEU A 686 28.86 0.56 5.52
C LEU A 686 29.99 1.09 4.64
N GLU A 687 29.67 1.39 3.40
CA GLU A 687 30.54 2.04 2.43
C GLU A 687 29.99 3.42 2.09
N ILE A 688 30.71 4.47 2.47
CA ILE A 688 30.47 5.84 2.04
C ILE A 688 31.16 5.98 0.69
N ILE A 689 30.35 6.02 -0.37
CA ILE A 689 30.82 5.98 -1.76
C ILE A 689 31.31 7.36 -2.20
N ASP A 690 30.57 8.40 -1.85
CA ASP A 690 30.83 9.78 -2.26
C ASP A 690 30.26 10.76 -1.25
N THR A 691 30.98 11.86 -1.03
CA THR A 691 30.61 12.93 -0.10
C THR A 691 30.33 14.26 -0.81
N ALA A 692 30.27 14.24 -2.15
CA ALA A 692 30.12 15.42 -3.01
C ALA A 692 31.17 16.52 -2.73
N GLY A 693 32.35 16.13 -2.23
CA GLY A 693 33.45 17.04 -1.90
C GLY A 693 33.26 17.85 -0.62
N LYS A 694 32.29 17.50 0.23
CA LYS A 694 32.03 18.14 1.53
C LYS A 694 32.33 17.18 2.70
N PRO A 695 32.65 17.67 3.90
CA PRO A 695 32.69 16.84 5.11
C PRO A 695 31.33 16.16 5.31
N ALA A 696 31.30 14.85 5.49
CA ALA A 696 30.10 14.03 5.64
C ALA A 696 30.08 13.38 7.02
N SER A 697 28.89 13.40 7.63
CA SER A 697 28.64 12.82 8.95
C SER A 697 27.52 11.80 8.81
N VAL A 698 27.87 10.50 8.83
CA VAL A 698 26.87 9.42 8.79
C VAL A 698 26.59 8.97 10.21
N ALA A 699 25.37 9.14 10.68
CA ALA A 699 24.93 8.64 11.97
C ALA A 699 24.41 7.20 11.85
N VAL A 700 24.75 6.40 12.86
CA VAL A 700 24.30 5.02 13.01
C VAL A 700 23.59 4.92 14.36
N HIS A 701 22.29 4.67 14.31
CA HIS A 701 21.46 4.42 15.49
C HIS A 701 21.13 2.93 15.54
N THR A 702 21.19 2.35 16.72
CA THR A 702 20.80 0.96 16.97
C THR A 702 19.79 0.89 18.08
N TYR A 703 18.84 -0.02 17.93
CA TYR A 703 17.77 -0.32 18.87
C TYR A 703 17.78 -1.83 19.12
N GLY A 704 17.83 -2.23 20.40
CA GLY A 704 17.73 -3.61 20.86
C GLY A 704 16.28 -4.07 21.00
N GLN A 705 16.09 -5.35 21.26
CA GLN A 705 14.75 -5.95 21.35
C GLN A 705 13.93 -5.34 22.49
N ASN A 706 14.56 -4.92 23.59
CA ASN A 706 13.88 -4.33 24.74
C ASN A 706 14.06 -2.80 24.80
N GLY A 707 14.36 -2.16 23.66
CA GLY A 707 14.55 -0.72 23.57
C GLY A 707 15.92 -0.22 24.03
N GLU A 708 16.93 -1.07 24.18
CA GLU A 708 18.30 -0.62 24.41
C GLU A 708 18.80 0.19 23.20
N THR A 709 19.51 1.30 23.40
CA THR A 709 19.95 2.15 22.26
C THR A 709 21.42 2.49 22.24
N GLY A 710 21.90 2.76 21.03
CA GLY A 710 23.25 3.25 20.78
C GLY A 710 23.29 4.20 19.59
N ILE A 711 24.11 5.24 19.70
CA ILE A 711 24.32 6.22 18.64
C ILE A 711 25.81 6.39 18.39
N SER A 712 26.23 6.20 17.14
CA SER A 712 27.59 6.47 16.65
C SER A 712 27.54 7.42 15.44
N THR A 713 28.60 8.19 15.18
CA THR A 713 28.79 8.84 13.85
C THR A 713 30.12 8.45 13.24
N ILE A 714 30.13 8.49 11.91
CA ILE A 714 31.30 8.39 11.07
C ILE A 714 31.48 9.74 10.40
N GLU A 715 32.57 10.42 10.75
CA GLU A 715 32.96 11.69 10.16
C GLU A 715 34.00 11.43 9.06
N THR A 716 33.76 11.90 7.83
CA THR A 716 34.70 11.74 6.72
C THR A 716 34.51 12.80 5.65
N ASP A 717 35.59 13.32 5.06
CA ASP A 717 35.55 14.21 3.88
C ASP A 717 35.76 13.45 2.56
N LYS A 718 35.92 12.12 2.64
CA LYS A 718 36.29 11.22 1.53
C LYS A 718 35.48 9.92 1.58
N PRO A 719 35.49 9.15 0.48
CA PRO A 719 34.94 7.81 0.49
C PRO A 719 35.60 6.94 1.57
N ALA A 720 34.81 6.20 2.34
CA ALA A 720 35.25 5.46 3.52
C ALA A 720 34.47 4.15 3.70
N VAL A 721 35.05 3.21 4.45
CA VAL A 721 34.40 1.96 4.83
C VAL A 721 34.40 1.83 6.35
N ALA A 722 33.24 1.51 6.91
CA ALA A 722 33.05 1.28 8.34
C ALA A 722 32.40 -0.07 8.58
N GLU A 723 32.93 -0.81 9.56
CA GLU A 723 32.28 -2.01 10.08
C GLU A 723 31.40 -1.60 11.26
N VAL A 724 30.13 -1.99 11.20
CA VAL A 724 29.13 -1.75 12.24
C VAL A 724 28.84 -3.09 12.90
N ALA A 725 29.44 -3.30 14.07
CA ALA A 725 29.21 -4.50 14.87
C ALA A 725 28.19 -4.21 15.96
N ILE A 726 27.15 -5.02 16.07
CA ILE A 726 26.07 -4.82 17.05
C ILE A 726 26.37 -5.68 18.27
N ALA A 727 26.37 -5.08 19.46
CA ALA A 727 26.63 -5.82 20.69
C ALA A 727 25.53 -6.85 20.96
N GLU A 728 25.93 -8.09 21.31
CA GLU A 728 24.99 -9.18 21.64
C GLU A 728 24.08 -8.86 22.83
N ASP A 729 24.49 -7.93 23.69
CA ASP A 729 23.75 -7.48 24.87
C ASP A 729 22.84 -6.26 24.61
N GLY A 730 22.72 -5.83 23.35
CA GLY A 730 21.88 -4.69 22.97
C GLY A 730 22.47 -3.31 23.32
N SER A 731 23.68 -3.24 23.92
CA SER A 731 24.28 -1.97 24.40
C SER A 731 24.75 -0.99 23.30
N GLY A 732 24.35 -1.22 22.05
CA GLY A 732 24.57 -0.35 20.90
C GLY A 732 25.56 -0.87 19.86
N ALA A 733 25.55 -0.27 18.67
CA ALA A 733 26.57 -0.55 17.65
C ALA A 733 27.95 0.00 18.04
N LYS A 734 28.97 -0.86 17.95
CA LYS A 734 30.36 -0.46 17.88
C LYS A 734 30.77 -0.26 16.42
N VAL A 735 30.93 1.01 16.05
CA VAL A 735 31.39 1.39 14.71
C VAL A 735 32.91 1.48 14.67
N THR A 736 33.54 0.76 13.75
CA THR A 736 34.98 0.81 13.51
C THR A 736 35.27 1.25 12.09
N VAL A 737 35.81 2.46 11.93
CA VAL A 737 36.21 3.00 10.63
C VAL A 737 37.55 2.40 10.20
N GLN A 738 37.61 1.84 9.00
CA GLN A 738 38.85 1.30 8.43
C GLN A 738 39.52 2.35 7.55
N GLU A 739 40.46 3.10 8.12
CA GLU A 739 41.23 4.10 7.37
C GLU A 739 42.01 3.43 6.21
N GLY A 740 41.80 3.93 4.98
CA GLY A 740 42.57 3.53 3.79
C GLY A 740 41.97 2.40 2.94
N ARG A 741 40.88 1.75 3.38
CA ARG A 741 40.12 0.82 2.54
C ARG A 741 39.20 1.63 1.62
N ARG A 742 39.39 1.52 0.30
CA ARG A 742 38.50 2.17 -0.67
C ARG A 742 37.17 1.40 -0.74
N PRO A 743 36.04 2.10 -0.96
CA PRO A 743 34.80 1.44 -1.33
C PRO A 743 35.03 0.52 -2.53
N THR A 744 34.33 -0.61 -2.53
CA THR A 744 34.32 -1.54 -3.64
C THR A 744 33.80 -0.81 -4.87
N PRO A 745 34.51 -0.84 -6.02
CA PRO A 745 34.08 -0.16 -7.23
C PRO A 745 32.63 -0.52 -7.56
N GLU A 746 31.83 0.47 -7.96
CA GLU A 746 30.54 0.19 -8.59
C GLU A 746 30.79 -0.73 -9.80
N PRO A 747 29.97 -1.78 -10.02
CA PRO A 747 30.07 -2.56 -11.24
C PRO A 747 29.91 -1.59 -12.42
N GLU A 748 30.91 -1.53 -13.32
CA GLU A 748 30.80 -0.74 -14.55
C GLU A 748 29.59 -1.23 -15.33
N VAL A 749 28.55 -0.42 -15.43
CA VAL A 749 27.58 -0.51 -16.52
C VAL A 749 28.36 -0.12 -17.76
N THR A 750 28.91 -1.11 -18.46
CA THR A 750 29.67 -0.88 -19.69
C THR A 750 28.71 -0.42 -20.78
N ALA A 751 28.61 0.90 -20.94
CA ALA A 751 28.19 1.51 -22.20
C ALA A 751 29.28 1.20 -23.24
N GLN A 752 29.17 0.08 -23.95
CA GLN A 752 30.02 -0.20 -25.11
C GLN A 752 29.50 0.58 -26.33
N ASN A 753 29.94 1.83 -26.45
CA ASN A 753 30.12 2.46 -27.75
C ASN A 753 31.55 2.16 -28.22
N GLN A 754 31.71 1.25 -29.18
CA GLN A 754 32.91 1.16 -30.01
C GLN A 754 32.55 1.62 -31.43
N GLU A 755 32.91 2.86 -31.74
CA GLU A 755 33.23 3.24 -33.12
C GLU A 755 34.64 2.74 -33.44
N GLU A 756 34.81 1.94 -34.49
CA GLU A 756 36.01 2.04 -35.33
C GLU A 756 35.78 1.42 -36.73
N GLU A 757 36.18 2.19 -37.74
CA GLU A 757 36.01 1.95 -39.16
C GLU A 757 36.93 0.84 -39.72
N THR A 758 36.38 0.09 -40.66
CA THR A 758 36.95 -0.68 -41.80
C THR A 758 38.45 -1.12 -41.83
N PRO A 759 38.73 -2.42 -42.10
CA PRO A 759 40.09 -2.92 -42.30
C PRO A 759 40.53 -2.92 -43.79
N GLY A 760 41.76 -2.48 -44.03
CA GLY A 760 42.47 -2.59 -45.31
C GLY A 760 43.30 -3.88 -45.45
N SER A 761 42.95 -4.68 -46.47
CA SER A 761 43.80 -5.52 -47.33
C SER A 761 45.03 -6.28 -46.76
N ALA A 762 44.84 -7.59 -46.61
CA ALA A 762 45.64 -8.72 -47.11
C ALA A 762 47.19 -8.74 -46.98
N ALA A 763 47.72 -9.83 -46.38
CA ALA A 763 48.63 -10.77 -47.07
C ALA A 763 48.93 -12.05 -46.26
N ALA A 764 48.64 -13.17 -46.90
CA ALA A 764 49.05 -14.57 -46.74
C ALA A 764 50.30 -14.90 -45.89
N SER A 765 50.22 -16.02 -45.15
CA SER A 765 50.98 -17.24 -45.50
C SER A 765 50.58 -18.43 -44.60
N VAL A 766 50.75 -19.61 -45.18
CA VAL A 766 50.11 -20.89 -44.88
C VAL A 766 50.96 -21.74 -43.92
N SER A 767 50.30 -22.29 -42.89
CA SER A 767 50.35 -23.64 -42.26
C SER A 767 51.45 -24.66 -42.67
N PRO A 768 51.81 -25.71 -41.87
CA PRO A 768 50.82 -26.49 -41.11
C PRO A 768 51.21 -27.30 -39.83
N THR A 769 50.14 -27.68 -39.11
CA THR A 769 49.86 -28.94 -38.35
C THR A 769 50.66 -29.33 -37.10
N ALA A 770 49.95 -29.42 -35.97
CA ALA A 770 49.57 -30.69 -35.33
C ALA A 770 48.38 -30.50 -34.36
N SER A 771 47.48 -31.49 -34.35
CA SER A 771 46.10 -31.45 -33.83
C SER A 771 45.92 -31.57 -32.31
N ALA A 772 44.82 -30.99 -31.81
CA ALA A 772 44.09 -31.38 -30.59
C ALA A 772 42.57 -31.11 -30.79
N PRO A 773 41.68 -31.76 -30.04
CA PRO A 773 40.32 -32.11 -30.47
C PRO A 773 39.24 -31.04 -30.21
N THR A 774 38.17 -31.19 -30.97
CA THR A 774 36.91 -30.42 -31.04
C THR A 774 36.17 -30.27 -29.70
N PRO A 775 35.69 -29.05 -29.36
CA PRO A 775 34.58 -28.84 -28.43
C PRO A 775 33.23 -28.73 -29.18
N THR A 776 32.20 -29.31 -28.55
CA THR A 776 30.79 -29.34 -28.95
C THR A 776 30.16 -27.92 -29.01
N PRO A 777 29.25 -27.65 -29.95
CA PRO A 777 28.76 -26.29 -30.24
C PRO A 777 27.71 -25.76 -29.24
N THR A 778 27.82 -24.47 -28.93
CA THR A 778 26.78 -23.63 -28.33
C THR A 778 25.60 -23.48 -29.30
N PRO A 779 24.32 -23.57 -28.84
CA PRO A 779 23.17 -23.38 -29.73
C PRO A 779 23.04 -21.91 -30.18
N PRO A 780 22.42 -21.65 -31.35
CA PRO A 780 22.20 -20.30 -31.84
C PRO A 780 21.11 -19.57 -31.00
N PRO A 781 21.08 -18.23 -31.02
CA PRO A 781 19.97 -17.46 -30.44
C PRO A 781 18.66 -17.79 -31.18
N LEU A 782 17.56 -17.91 -30.43
CA LEU A 782 16.23 -18.01 -31.00
C LEU A 782 15.85 -16.66 -31.64
N GLU A 783 15.85 -16.58 -32.96
CA GLU A 783 15.11 -15.53 -33.67
C GLU A 783 13.64 -15.93 -33.72
N THR A 784 12.78 -15.18 -33.03
CA THR A 784 11.32 -15.32 -33.13
C THR A 784 10.80 -14.16 -33.97
N ALA A 785 10.24 -14.45 -35.15
CA ALA A 785 9.61 -13.44 -35.99
C ALA A 785 8.18 -13.18 -35.48
N LEU A 786 7.86 -11.93 -35.13
CA LEU A 786 6.52 -11.48 -34.77
C LEU A 786 5.77 -10.99 -36.02
N GLN A 787 4.53 -11.42 -36.24
CA GLN A 787 3.66 -10.91 -37.31
C GLN A 787 2.52 -10.10 -36.70
N LEU A 788 2.46 -8.81 -37.03
CA LEU A 788 1.39 -7.90 -36.61
C LEU A 788 0.45 -7.61 -37.80
N PRO A 789 -0.87 -7.53 -37.60
CA PRO A 789 -1.82 -7.21 -38.66
C PRO A 789 -1.66 -5.75 -39.12
N ALA A 790 -1.48 -5.53 -40.42
CA ALA A 790 -1.39 -4.19 -41.03
C ALA A 790 -2.26 -4.12 -42.29
N GLU A 791 -2.80 -2.94 -42.61
CA GLU A 791 -3.56 -2.73 -43.85
C GLU A 791 -2.65 -2.74 -45.09
N ALA A 792 -3.21 -3.07 -46.26
CA ALA A 792 -2.42 -3.15 -47.49
C ALA A 792 -1.85 -1.78 -47.88
N GLY A 793 -0.53 -1.61 -47.73
CA GLY A 793 0.20 -0.37 -47.99
C GLY A 793 0.57 0.44 -46.74
N GLN A 794 0.32 -0.10 -45.53
CA GLN A 794 0.68 0.52 -44.27
C GLN A 794 2.15 0.24 -43.92
N GLU A 795 2.96 1.29 -43.77
CA GLU A 795 4.41 1.21 -43.48
C GLU A 795 4.75 1.48 -42.00
N ARG A 796 3.77 1.90 -41.19
CA ARG A 796 3.91 2.25 -39.76
C ARG A 796 2.72 1.73 -38.92
N LEU A 797 3.02 1.19 -37.75
CA LEU A 797 2.07 0.72 -36.73
C LEU A 797 2.13 1.66 -35.52
N GLU A 798 1.00 2.24 -35.10
CA GLU A 798 0.92 3.13 -33.93
C GLU A 798 0.47 2.34 -32.68
N THR A 799 1.02 2.64 -31.50
CA THR A 799 0.63 2.03 -30.22
C THR A 799 0.15 3.07 -29.21
N ALA A 800 -0.51 2.65 -28.12
CA ALA A 800 -1.19 3.56 -27.20
C ALA A 800 -0.23 4.33 -26.27
N SER A 801 1.02 3.88 -26.11
CA SER A 801 1.98 4.41 -25.13
C SER A 801 3.36 4.78 -25.69
N ASN A 802 3.63 4.57 -26.99
CA ASN A 802 4.88 4.94 -27.66
C ASN A 802 4.63 5.48 -29.08
N GLU A 803 5.59 6.19 -29.70
CA GLU A 803 5.47 6.81 -31.04
C GLU A 803 5.29 5.81 -32.23
N GLY A 804 4.98 4.53 -32.00
CA GLY A 804 4.78 3.50 -33.03
C GLY A 804 6.07 2.97 -33.69
N PHE A 805 5.95 1.94 -34.55
CA PHE A 805 7.05 1.20 -35.19
C PHE A 805 6.94 1.16 -36.73
N PHE A 806 8.07 1.09 -37.44
CA PHE A 806 8.10 0.88 -38.89
C PHE A 806 8.28 -0.60 -39.27
N VAL A 807 7.79 -0.98 -40.45
CA VAL A 807 7.97 -2.34 -40.99
C VAL A 807 9.46 -2.59 -41.25
N GLY A 808 10.07 -3.45 -40.43
CA GLY A 808 11.50 -3.82 -40.50
C GLY A 808 12.33 -3.39 -39.29
N ASP A 809 11.75 -2.70 -38.32
CA ASP A 809 12.44 -2.32 -37.08
C ASP A 809 12.80 -3.55 -36.24
N THR A 810 13.99 -3.51 -35.62
CA THR A 810 14.42 -4.52 -34.65
C THR A 810 13.85 -4.16 -33.29
N ILE A 811 12.90 -4.95 -32.79
CA ILE A 811 12.28 -4.76 -31.49
C ILE A 811 13.08 -5.53 -30.44
N VAL A 812 13.57 -4.83 -29.42
CA VAL A 812 14.27 -5.43 -28.29
C VAL A 812 13.30 -5.47 -27.12
N ILE A 813 12.91 -6.67 -26.69
CA ILE A 813 12.02 -6.88 -25.55
C ILE A 813 12.91 -7.14 -24.33
N ASP A 814 12.89 -6.20 -23.38
CA ASP A 814 13.64 -6.33 -22.13
C ASP A 814 12.89 -7.29 -21.18
N PRO A 815 13.51 -8.39 -20.69
CA PRO A 815 12.85 -9.35 -19.83
C PRO A 815 12.66 -8.74 -18.43
N GLY A 816 11.58 -7.98 -18.25
CA GLY A 816 11.24 -7.29 -17.01
C GLY A 816 10.27 -6.13 -17.15
N THR A 817 10.01 -5.64 -18.38
CA THR A 817 9.00 -4.60 -18.61
C THR A 817 7.65 -5.24 -18.91
N ALA A 818 6.61 -4.93 -18.14
CA ALA A 818 5.24 -5.29 -18.48
C ALA A 818 4.80 -4.48 -19.70
N ILE A 819 4.77 -5.11 -20.87
CA ILE A 819 4.09 -4.57 -22.05
C ILE A 819 2.62 -4.96 -21.92
N GLU A 820 1.77 -3.98 -21.65
CA GLU A 820 0.30 -4.11 -21.53
C GLU A 820 -0.40 -4.37 -22.89
N GLU A 821 0.30 -4.97 -23.85
CA GLU A 821 -0.20 -5.16 -25.21
C GLU A 821 0.03 -6.62 -25.65
N THR A 822 -0.91 -7.51 -25.30
CA THR A 822 -1.12 -8.76 -26.04
C THR A 822 -2.39 -8.66 -26.86
N ASN A 823 -2.23 -8.27 -28.12
CA ASN A 823 -2.94 -8.87 -29.25
C ASN A 823 -1.91 -9.38 -30.25
#